data_AF-A0A9D4W4V8-F1
#
_entry.id   AF-A0A9D4W4V8-F1
#
_cell.length_a   1.000
_cell.length_b   1.000
_cell.length_c   1.000
_cell.angle_alpha   90.00
_cell.angle_beta   90.00
_cell.angle_gamma   90.00
#
_symmetry.space_group_name_H-M   'P 1'
#
loop_
_entity.id
_entity.type
_entity.pdbx_description
1 polymer ?
#
loop_
_entity_poly.entity_id
_entity_poly.type
_entity_poly.pdbx_seq_one_letter_code
_entity_poly.pdbx_strand_id
1 'polypeptide(L)'
;MSHKEVSAVTLGGKGSSLSSSSVYATATGQSQVRIDSSALDRLSSTPSLKQKINIPEFLTLEETRAFLIVLLNKLLLCNSSKHVPLCISETLNLNQKSFHFEEELDVTEDEQSLLINNGCLGLIGVSAVLDHQSTALSAFADVAAAFSCEALKADVSVFNLMDSGDGHSSKEEVGVAGDMRILLNGSKFVGKETVSSVVKIPKIHGIIREKAKSVHSRMRVELNSGHKLGKIELGSEHTVCNVLLPLAMALRELGDCSFARAQSNLLAIGGDDLKSKIGEIFGKECPTDARLLSSFNESFNLYSGKVYDKFAHEINVLFALVWKIVAWELVTAYAVLEAGELNEKIRGATENGENSKVEKKKKKAVLGKGTSSILQLIKDRLQSEKKSDVETWVADFLLFLDLARPEFNEFLLKVKDVVESNESRRLPKIPKGTRDFAKEQMTIRKKAFSVIEEVFERHGATALDTPVFELRETLMGKYGEDSKLIYDLADQGGELCSLRYDLTVPFARFVAMNGLTSLKRYQIAKVYRRDNPSKGRYREFYQCDFDIAGPAEKMAPDFEVVRILTELLDELNIGDFEVKLNHRKLLDGMMQICGVPPEKFRTICSSIDKLDKQSFEQIRKEMVEEKGLTAETADRIGTFVKEKGHPLTLLSKLKQEGSAFLENAGSVDALNDLEILFKALDKSKRLDKVVFDLSLARGLDYYTGVIFEAVFKGGAQVILVSLNLISILKCLFSSPFIL
;
A
#
# COMPACT_ATOMS: atom_id res chain seq x y z
N MET A 1 9.28 -4.34 44.25
CA MET A 1 9.93 -4.28 42.93
C MET A 1 9.63 -5.58 42.21
N SER A 2 8.61 -5.61 41.36
CA SER A 2 8.34 -6.78 40.51
C SER A 2 9.44 -6.86 39.46
N HIS A 3 10.12 -8.01 39.36
CA HIS A 3 10.99 -8.32 38.23
C HIS A 3 10.16 -8.22 36.94
N LYS A 4 10.23 -7.10 36.22
CA LYS A 4 9.81 -7.06 34.82
C LYS A 4 10.81 -7.95 34.08
N GLU A 5 10.33 -9.02 33.46
CA GLU A 5 11.12 -9.78 32.49
C GLU A 5 11.69 -8.79 31.47
N VAL A 6 13.01 -8.75 31.35
CA VAL A 6 13.67 -7.96 30.31
C VAL A 6 13.31 -8.61 28.98
N SER A 7 12.72 -7.85 28.06
CA SER A 7 12.38 -8.36 26.73
C SER A 7 13.63 -8.88 26.03
N ALA A 8 13.48 -9.95 25.26
CA ALA A 8 14.60 -10.59 24.56
C ALA A 8 14.39 -10.56 23.04
N VAL A 9 15.44 -10.21 22.30
CA VAL A 9 15.55 -10.34 20.85
C VAL A 9 16.21 -11.68 20.55
N THR A 10 15.47 -12.59 19.90
CA THR A 10 15.98 -13.90 19.51
C THR A 10 16.38 -13.91 18.04
N LEU A 11 17.62 -14.33 17.73
CA LEU A 11 18.18 -14.36 16.38
C LEU A 11 18.34 -15.79 15.84
N GLY A 12 18.17 -15.95 14.53
CA GLY A 12 18.51 -17.17 13.78
C GLY A 12 17.46 -18.27 13.75
N GLY A 13 16.27 -18.09 14.33
CA GLY A 13 15.17 -19.05 14.22
C GLY A 13 14.70 -19.27 12.76
N LYS A 14 14.08 -20.43 12.47
CA LYS A 14 13.47 -20.66 11.14
C LYS A 14 12.38 -19.62 10.87
N GLY A 15 12.56 -18.82 9.81
CA GLY A 15 11.63 -17.76 9.43
C GLY A 15 11.72 -16.47 10.28
N SER A 16 12.67 -16.37 11.21
CA SER A 16 12.90 -15.13 11.96
C SER A 16 13.79 -14.17 11.18
N SER A 17 13.42 -12.89 11.12
CA SER A 17 14.23 -11.81 10.56
C SER A 17 14.57 -10.78 11.63
N LEU A 18 15.78 -10.22 11.56
CA LEU A 18 16.19 -9.08 12.37
C LEU A 18 15.49 -7.82 11.84
N SER A 19 14.75 -7.14 12.71
CA SER A 19 14.10 -5.86 12.42
C SER A 19 14.89 -4.68 12.98
N SER A 20 14.75 -3.51 12.37
CA SER A 20 15.32 -2.24 12.87
C SER A 20 14.85 -1.88 14.29
N SER A 21 13.61 -2.23 14.66
CA SER A 21 13.11 -2.07 16.03
C SER A 21 13.87 -2.95 17.04
N SER A 22 14.25 -4.17 16.65
CA SER A 22 15.04 -5.08 17.49
C SER A 22 16.48 -4.60 17.63
N VAL A 23 17.05 -4.04 16.55
CA VAL A 23 18.35 -3.37 16.57
C VAL A 23 18.31 -2.19 17.54
N TYR A 24 17.32 -1.30 17.42
CA TYR A 24 17.17 -0.14 18.30
C TYR A 24 16.98 -0.52 19.76
N ALA A 25 16.13 -1.51 20.06
CA ALA A 25 15.90 -1.99 21.42
C ALA A 25 17.19 -2.59 22.05
N THR A 26 18.04 -3.22 21.24
CA THR A 26 19.35 -3.72 21.70
C THR A 26 20.36 -2.59 21.88
N ALA A 27 20.37 -1.64 20.93
CA ALA A 27 21.25 -0.48 20.90
C ALA A 27 21.06 0.42 22.13
N THR A 28 19.81 0.62 22.54
CA THR A 28 19.43 1.41 23.73
C THR A 28 19.42 0.60 25.03
N GLY A 29 19.77 -0.69 24.99
CA GLY A 29 19.80 -1.55 26.17
C GLY A 29 18.42 -1.93 26.73
N GLN A 30 17.35 -1.72 25.97
CA GLN A 30 15.98 -2.08 26.34
C GLN A 30 15.70 -3.59 26.26
N SER A 31 16.47 -4.34 25.46
CA SER A 31 16.31 -5.79 25.30
C SER A 31 17.63 -6.55 25.39
N GLN A 32 17.56 -7.78 25.92
CA GLN A 32 18.64 -8.76 25.87
C GLN A 32 18.68 -9.47 24.53
N VAL A 33 19.83 -10.01 24.15
CA VAL A 33 20.04 -10.76 22.91
C VAL A 33 20.15 -12.25 23.22
N ARG A 34 19.45 -13.08 22.43
CA ARG A 34 19.52 -14.54 22.52
C ARG A 34 19.70 -15.13 21.12
N ILE A 35 20.44 -16.23 21.04
CA ILE A 35 20.56 -17.02 19.80
C ILE A 35 19.61 -18.21 19.91
N ASP A 36 18.83 -18.46 18.85
CA ASP A 36 17.94 -19.61 18.78
C ASP A 36 18.76 -20.92 18.74
N SER A 37 18.31 -21.93 19.49
CA SER A 37 18.98 -23.24 19.53
C SER A 37 19.14 -23.89 18.15
N SER A 38 18.14 -23.75 17.28
CA SER A 38 18.20 -24.30 15.92
C SER A 38 19.20 -23.57 15.03
N ALA A 39 19.53 -22.31 15.35
CA ALA A 39 20.59 -21.57 14.66
C ALA A 39 21.96 -22.12 15.04
N LEU A 40 22.19 -22.32 16.35
CA LEU A 40 23.44 -22.90 16.88
C LEU A 40 23.70 -24.30 16.34
N ASP A 41 22.67 -25.11 16.12
CA ASP A 41 22.82 -26.46 15.56
C ASP A 41 23.27 -26.47 14.09
N ARG A 42 23.01 -25.38 13.34
CA ARG A 42 23.46 -25.24 11.95
C ARG A 42 24.93 -24.80 11.83
N LEU A 43 25.51 -24.27 12.90
CA LEU A 43 26.90 -23.81 12.93
C LEU A 43 27.83 -24.99 13.24
N SER A 44 28.53 -25.50 12.24
CA SER A 44 29.39 -26.68 12.35
C SER A 44 30.81 -26.49 11.82
N SER A 45 31.19 -25.28 11.43
CA SER A 45 32.51 -25.00 10.87
C SER A 45 33.59 -24.99 11.95
N THR A 46 34.74 -25.61 11.63
CA THR A 46 35.92 -25.60 12.51
C THR A 46 36.75 -24.34 12.24
N PRO A 47 37.07 -23.53 13.27
CA PRO A 47 37.94 -22.37 13.10
C PRO A 47 39.37 -22.79 12.79
N SER A 48 40.08 -21.99 11.99
CA SER A 48 41.44 -22.28 11.51
C SER A 48 42.35 -21.05 11.50
N LEU A 49 41.80 -19.87 11.78
CA LEU A 49 42.49 -18.58 11.70
C LEU A 49 42.24 -17.77 12.96
N LYS A 50 43.00 -16.68 13.15
CA LYS A 50 42.83 -15.74 14.25
C LYS A 50 42.49 -14.36 13.73
N GLN A 51 41.50 -13.72 14.34
CA GLN A 51 41.07 -12.38 13.94
C GLN A 51 40.49 -11.60 15.12
N LYS A 52 40.79 -10.30 15.16
CA LYS A 52 40.20 -9.36 16.11
C LYS A 52 38.96 -8.68 15.53
N ILE A 53 37.97 -8.42 16.38
CA ILE A 53 36.81 -7.59 16.05
C ILE A 53 37.22 -6.12 16.17
N ASN A 54 37.32 -5.44 15.03
CA ASN A 54 37.65 -4.01 14.98
C ASN A 54 36.36 -3.18 15.00
N ILE A 55 36.14 -2.42 16.06
CA ILE A 55 35.00 -1.51 16.18
C ILE A 55 35.48 -0.10 15.78
N PRO A 56 34.79 0.60 14.87
CA PRO A 56 35.16 1.98 14.54
C PRO A 56 35.06 2.91 15.77
N GLU A 57 36.15 3.60 16.09
CA GLU A 57 36.28 4.40 17.33
C GLU A 57 35.32 5.59 17.43
N PHE A 58 34.78 6.06 16.30
CA PHE A 58 33.86 7.20 16.26
C PHE A 58 32.42 6.82 16.62
N LEU A 59 32.08 5.52 16.64
CA LEU A 59 30.73 5.08 16.99
C LEU A 59 30.43 5.37 18.44
N THR A 60 29.24 5.88 18.71
CA THR A 60 28.71 5.99 20.08
C THR A 60 28.47 4.59 20.67
N LEU A 61 28.19 4.53 21.97
CA LEU A 61 27.88 3.26 22.65
C LEU A 61 26.66 2.57 22.04
N GLU A 62 25.61 3.33 21.69
CA GLU A 62 24.39 2.82 21.06
C GLU A 62 24.68 2.29 19.65
N GLU A 63 25.44 3.04 18.85
CA GLU A 63 25.82 2.64 17.50
C GLU A 63 26.78 1.43 17.52
N THR A 64 27.63 1.32 18.54
CA THR A 64 28.47 0.14 18.75
C THR A 64 27.63 -1.10 19.04
N ARG A 65 26.59 -0.99 19.88
CA ARG A 65 25.66 -2.08 20.14
C ARG A 65 24.87 -2.45 18.88
N ALA A 66 24.47 -1.47 18.07
CA ALA A 66 23.83 -1.68 16.78
C ALA A 66 24.76 -2.40 15.78
N PHE A 67 26.03 -2.00 15.71
CA PHE A 67 27.06 -2.68 14.92
C PHE A 67 27.21 -4.15 15.34
N LEU A 68 27.30 -4.41 16.65
CA LEU A 68 27.51 -5.76 17.18
C LEU A 68 26.32 -6.69 16.94
N ILE A 69 25.07 -6.22 17.09
CA ILE A 69 23.90 -7.06 16.81
C ILE A 69 23.75 -7.36 15.31
N VAL A 70 24.11 -6.41 14.44
CA VAL A 70 24.13 -6.65 12.99
C VAL A 70 25.22 -7.66 12.64
N LEU A 71 26.43 -7.49 13.18
CA LEU A 71 27.52 -8.45 13.01
C LEU A 71 27.10 -9.86 13.45
N LEU A 72 26.47 -9.98 14.63
CA LEU A 72 25.94 -11.24 15.13
C LEU A 72 24.95 -11.87 14.16
N ASN A 73 23.98 -11.10 13.66
CA ASN A 73 23.00 -11.63 12.70
C ASN A 73 23.66 -12.08 11.39
N LYS A 74 24.64 -11.32 10.88
CA LYS A 74 25.40 -11.68 9.67
C LYS A 74 26.19 -12.97 9.87
N LEU A 75 26.84 -13.14 11.02
CA LEU A 75 27.55 -14.38 11.36
C LEU A 75 26.59 -15.58 11.38
N LEU A 76 25.38 -15.44 11.93
CA LEU A 76 24.37 -16.50 11.97
C LEU A 76 23.80 -16.87 10.58
N LEU A 77 23.94 -15.99 9.59
CA LEU A 77 23.51 -16.21 8.20
C LEU A 77 24.62 -16.82 7.33
N CYS A 78 25.87 -16.83 7.80
CA CYS A 78 27.04 -17.41 7.15
C CYS A 78 27.36 -18.80 7.70
N ASN A 79 28.30 -19.51 7.07
CA ASN A 79 28.79 -20.79 7.55
C ASN A 79 29.82 -20.58 8.71
N SER A 80 29.35 -20.06 9.83
CA SER A 80 30.17 -19.67 10.99
C SER A 80 30.39 -20.80 12.00
N SER A 81 31.35 -20.59 12.89
CA SER A 81 31.57 -21.38 14.11
C SER A 81 30.61 -20.92 15.21
N LYS A 82 30.42 -21.74 16.26
CA LYS A 82 29.59 -21.33 17.42
C LYS A 82 30.25 -20.27 18.30
N HIS A 83 31.58 -20.16 18.25
CA HIS A 83 32.36 -19.41 19.24
C HIS A 83 32.16 -17.89 19.14
N VAL A 84 32.32 -17.31 17.95
CA VAL A 84 32.21 -15.86 17.74
C VAL A 84 30.79 -15.34 17.98
N PRO A 85 29.71 -15.96 17.45
CA PRO A 85 28.34 -15.53 17.72
C PRO A 85 28.00 -15.54 19.22
N LEU A 86 28.39 -16.58 19.95
CA LEU A 86 28.15 -16.67 21.40
C LEU A 86 28.88 -15.55 22.16
N CYS A 87 30.16 -15.31 21.85
CA CYS A 87 30.94 -14.24 22.45
C CYS A 87 30.29 -12.86 22.27
N ILE A 88 29.82 -12.55 21.05
CA ILE A 88 29.14 -11.27 20.78
C ILE A 88 27.80 -11.19 21.53
N SER A 89 27.01 -12.27 21.54
CA SER A 89 25.73 -12.31 22.25
C SER A 89 25.90 -12.12 23.76
N GLU A 90 26.91 -12.75 24.37
CA GLU A 90 27.23 -12.57 25.78
C GLU A 90 27.67 -11.13 26.06
N THR A 91 28.56 -10.60 25.22
CA THR A 91 29.08 -9.23 25.34
C THR A 91 27.96 -8.19 25.26
N LEU A 92 27.02 -8.32 24.31
CA LEU A 92 25.86 -7.42 24.18
C LEU A 92 24.96 -7.42 25.42
N ASN A 93 24.91 -8.53 26.14
CA ASN A 93 24.11 -8.67 27.37
C ASN A 93 24.83 -8.16 28.63
N LEU A 94 26.13 -7.87 28.56
CA LEU A 94 26.86 -7.22 29.65
C LEU A 94 26.52 -5.72 29.69
N ASN A 95 26.36 -5.18 30.90
CA ASN A 95 26.13 -3.75 31.12
C ASN A 95 27.46 -2.98 31.09
N GLN A 96 28.15 -3.03 29.95
CA GLN A 96 29.45 -2.40 29.73
C GLN A 96 29.31 -0.94 29.25
N LYS A 97 30.23 -0.08 29.69
CA LYS A 97 30.32 1.33 29.27
C LYS A 97 31.13 1.53 27.98
N SER A 98 31.91 0.53 27.59
CA SER A 98 32.66 0.49 26.33
C SER A 98 32.84 -0.97 25.90
N PHE A 99 33.04 -1.20 24.60
CA PHE A 99 33.27 -2.52 24.02
C PHE A 99 34.67 -2.57 23.42
N HIS A 100 35.52 -3.45 23.95
CA HIS A 100 36.86 -3.69 23.42
C HIS A 100 37.12 -5.20 23.35
N PHE A 101 37.47 -5.70 22.16
CA PHE A 101 37.88 -7.08 21.95
C PHE A 101 39.41 -7.10 21.84
N GLU A 102 40.13 -7.17 22.96
CA GLU A 102 41.60 -7.11 22.96
C GLU A 102 42.24 -8.42 22.48
N GLU A 103 41.59 -9.55 22.72
CA GLU A 103 42.08 -10.88 22.36
C GLU A 103 41.69 -11.26 20.92
N GLU A 104 42.59 -11.98 20.24
CA GLU A 104 42.28 -12.60 18.95
C GLU A 104 41.37 -13.81 19.13
N LEU A 105 40.26 -13.85 18.39
CA LEU A 105 39.32 -14.96 18.41
C LEU A 105 39.69 -15.98 17.34
N ASP A 106 39.48 -17.27 17.63
CA ASP A 106 39.58 -18.33 16.63
C ASP A 106 38.37 -18.24 15.68
N VAL A 107 38.63 -18.06 14.39
CA VAL A 107 37.64 -17.79 13.35
C VAL A 107 37.79 -18.71 12.12
N THR A 108 36.71 -18.86 11.36
CA THR A 108 36.69 -19.48 10.02
C THR A 108 37.10 -18.48 8.94
N GLU A 109 37.35 -18.95 7.71
CA GLU A 109 37.64 -18.09 6.55
C GLU A 109 36.47 -17.12 6.24
N ASP A 110 35.22 -17.59 6.34
CA ASP A 110 34.01 -16.78 6.14
C ASP A 110 33.88 -15.69 7.22
N GLU A 111 34.14 -16.05 8.48
CA GLU A 111 34.12 -15.12 9.61
C GLU A 111 35.22 -14.08 9.49
N GLN A 112 36.44 -14.49 9.11
CA GLN A 112 37.56 -13.59 8.92
C GLN A 112 37.27 -12.58 7.80
N SER A 113 36.70 -13.04 6.68
CA SER A 113 36.34 -12.16 5.56
C SER A 113 35.34 -11.07 5.97
N LEU A 114 34.34 -11.43 6.77
CA LEU A 114 33.35 -10.51 7.32
C LEU A 114 33.95 -9.53 8.33
N LEU A 115 34.83 -10.01 9.21
CA LEU A 115 35.48 -9.19 10.24
C LEU A 115 36.49 -8.20 9.67
N ILE A 116 37.21 -8.56 8.59
CA ILE A 116 38.14 -7.67 7.89
C ILE A 116 37.37 -6.62 7.09
N ASN A 117 36.30 -7.01 6.38
CA ASN A 117 35.48 -6.13 5.54
C ASN A 117 34.26 -5.58 6.29
N ASN A 118 34.45 -5.18 7.54
CA ASN A 118 33.34 -4.80 8.43
C ASN A 118 32.85 -3.34 8.27
N GLY A 119 33.44 -2.57 7.35
CA GLY A 119 33.12 -1.14 7.15
C GLY A 119 31.64 -0.87 6.86
N CYS A 120 30.94 -1.79 6.17
CA CYS A 120 29.52 -1.66 5.88
C CYS A 120 28.61 -1.96 7.09
N LEU A 121 29.10 -2.68 8.11
CA LEU A 121 28.30 -3.06 9.27
C LEU A 121 27.97 -1.86 10.16
N GLY A 122 28.90 -0.89 10.27
CA GLY A 122 28.67 0.38 10.94
C GLY A 122 27.56 1.16 10.25
N LEU A 123 27.67 1.31 8.93
CA LEU A 123 26.63 1.92 8.09
C LEU A 123 25.27 1.24 8.30
N ILE A 124 25.17 -0.09 8.20
CA ILE A 124 23.90 -0.82 8.37
C ILE A 124 23.33 -0.68 9.78
N GLY A 125 24.18 -0.79 10.81
CA GLY A 125 23.78 -0.67 12.21
C GLY A 125 23.19 0.71 12.53
N VAL A 126 23.90 1.78 12.15
CA VAL A 126 23.43 3.16 12.35
C VAL A 126 22.19 3.44 11.50
N SER A 127 22.14 2.94 10.27
CA SER A 127 20.96 3.09 9.40
C SER A 127 19.71 2.40 9.95
N ALA A 128 19.86 1.26 10.63
CA ALA A 128 18.74 0.57 11.28
C ALA A 128 18.25 1.32 12.52
N VAL A 129 19.15 1.96 13.27
CA VAL A 129 18.76 2.90 14.34
C VAL A 129 17.95 4.06 13.75
N LEU A 130 18.47 4.71 12.71
CA LEU A 130 17.80 5.80 11.99
C LEU A 130 16.43 5.40 11.43
N ASP A 131 16.27 4.19 10.89
CA ASP A 131 14.98 3.66 10.39
C ASP A 131 13.91 3.67 11.49
N HIS A 132 14.23 3.07 12.63
CA HIS A 132 13.31 3.02 13.76
C HIS A 132 12.96 4.43 14.26
N GLN A 133 13.97 5.26 14.47
CA GLN A 133 13.79 6.60 15.00
C GLN A 133 13.02 7.52 14.03
N SER A 134 13.23 7.40 12.72
CA SER A 134 12.53 8.21 11.70
C SER A 134 11.02 7.94 11.67
N THR A 135 10.63 6.70 11.94
CA THR A 135 9.21 6.33 12.07
C THR A 135 8.58 7.03 13.27
N ALA A 136 9.26 7.03 14.43
CA ALA A 136 8.81 7.72 15.63
C ALA A 136 8.77 9.25 15.46
N LEU A 137 9.81 9.83 14.84
CA LEU A 137 9.91 11.27 14.59
C LEU A 137 8.77 11.77 13.72
N SER A 138 8.36 10.99 12.71
CA SER A 138 7.25 11.36 11.83
C SER A 138 5.96 11.62 12.62
N ALA A 139 5.56 10.67 13.47
CA ALA A 139 4.37 10.79 14.30
C ALA A 139 4.49 11.92 15.33
N PHE A 140 5.67 12.06 15.94
CA PHE A 140 5.94 13.12 16.91
C PHE A 140 5.87 14.52 16.29
N ALA A 141 6.47 14.71 15.12
CA ALA A 141 6.47 15.98 14.40
C ALA A 141 5.07 16.44 14.02
N ASP A 142 4.18 15.53 13.60
CA ASP A 142 2.78 15.87 13.30
C ASP A 142 2.04 16.40 14.53
N VAL A 143 2.29 15.81 15.70
CA VAL A 143 1.72 16.28 16.97
C VAL A 143 2.26 17.66 17.34
N ALA A 144 3.58 17.84 17.31
CA ALA A 144 4.19 19.15 17.59
C ALA A 144 3.62 20.24 16.66
N ALA A 145 3.49 19.93 15.37
CA ALA A 145 2.91 20.83 14.38
C ALA A 145 1.43 21.12 14.63
N ALA A 146 0.63 20.13 15.06
CA ALA A 146 -0.77 20.34 15.41
C ALA A 146 -0.91 21.29 16.61
N PHE A 147 -0.11 21.12 17.65
CA PHE A 147 -0.06 22.05 18.79
C PHE A 147 0.35 23.45 18.34
N SER A 148 1.35 23.58 17.47
CA SER A 148 1.76 24.87 16.88
C SER A 148 0.64 25.53 16.07
N CYS A 149 -0.14 24.76 15.28
CA CYS A 149 -1.29 25.31 14.55
C CYS A 149 -2.31 25.97 15.49
N GLU A 150 -2.57 25.37 16.64
CA GLU A 150 -3.49 25.92 17.65
C GLU A 150 -2.87 27.10 18.41
N ALA A 151 -1.61 26.98 18.83
CA ALA A 151 -0.88 28.04 19.52
C ALA A 151 -0.82 29.34 18.69
N LEU A 152 -0.58 29.20 17.39
CA LEU A 152 -0.47 30.31 16.45
C LEU A 152 -1.80 30.72 15.80
N LYS A 153 -2.91 30.08 16.14
CA LYS A 153 -4.23 30.33 15.53
C LYS A 153 -4.21 30.27 14.00
N ALA A 154 -3.41 29.36 13.46
CA ALA A 154 -3.13 29.29 12.03
C ALA A 154 -4.36 28.86 11.22
N ASP A 155 -4.39 29.26 9.95
CA ASP A 155 -5.29 28.67 8.95
C ASP A 155 -4.84 27.23 8.63
N VAL A 156 -5.78 26.30 8.80
CA VAL A 156 -5.58 24.86 8.65
C VAL A 156 -6.29 24.31 7.41
N SER A 157 -6.79 25.20 6.54
CA SER A 157 -7.45 24.85 5.27
C SER A 157 -6.54 24.02 4.35
N VAL A 158 -5.21 24.17 4.49
CA VAL A 158 -4.19 23.38 3.77
C VAL A 158 -4.31 21.87 4.00
N PHE A 159 -4.96 21.42 5.08
CA PHE A 159 -5.17 19.99 5.37
C PHE A 159 -6.40 19.40 4.67
N ASN A 160 -7.14 20.18 3.87
CA ASN A 160 -8.27 19.71 3.07
C ASN A 160 -7.84 19.09 1.73
N LEU A 161 -6.82 18.23 1.77
CA LEU A 161 -6.37 17.49 0.59
C LEU A 161 -7.32 16.33 0.28
N MET A 162 -7.61 16.13 -1.01
CA MET A 162 -8.39 15.01 -1.53
C MET A 162 -7.48 14.09 -2.33
N ASP A 163 -7.57 12.79 -2.06
CA ASP A 163 -6.96 11.77 -2.91
C ASP A 163 -7.77 11.65 -4.22
N SER A 164 -7.11 11.81 -5.36
CA SER A 164 -7.68 11.59 -6.70
C SER A 164 -8.16 10.14 -6.88
N GLY A 165 -7.61 9.19 -6.12
CA GLY A 165 -7.98 7.77 -6.15
C GLY A 165 -7.52 7.02 -7.41
N ASP A 166 -6.79 7.71 -8.29
CA ASP A 166 -6.13 7.19 -9.48
C ASP A 166 -4.77 6.52 -9.15
N GLY A 167 -4.33 6.60 -7.89
CA GLY A 167 -3.08 6.02 -7.40
C GLY A 167 -1.81 6.85 -7.68
N HIS A 168 -1.95 8.04 -8.27
CA HIS A 168 -0.82 8.92 -8.62
C HIS A 168 -0.65 10.12 -7.67
N SER A 169 -1.56 10.29 -6.72
CA SER A 169 -1.46 11.29 -5.65
C SER A 169 -0.35 10.93 -4.65
N SER A 170 0.27 11.95 -4.03
CA SER A 170 1.20 11.75 -2.92
C SER A 170 0.46 11.20 -1.70
N LYS A 171 0.51 9.89 -1.51
CA LYS A 171 -0.21 9.18 -0.43
C LYS A 171 0.20 9.68 0.95
N GLU A 172 1.48 9.97 1.16
CA GLU A 172 1.98 10.42 2.46
C GLU A 172 1.56 11.86 2.79
N GLU A 173 1.56 12.76 1.81
CA GLU A 173 1.07 14.13 1.98
C GLU A 173 -0.42 14.16 2.33
N VAL A 174 -1.24 13.36 1.62
CA VAL A 174 -2.67 13.19 1.95
C VAL A 174 -2.84 12.52 3.31
N GLY A 175 -1.96 11.58 3.67
CA GLY A 175 -1.91 10.94 4.99
C GLY A 175 -1.71 11.95 6.11
N VAL A 176 -0.67 12.78 6.02
CA VAL A 176 -0.39 13.86 6.99
C VAL A 176 -1.57 14.80 7.11
N ALA A 177 -2.12 15.29 6.00
CA ALA A 177 -3.29 16.16 6.00
C ALA A 177 -4.51 15.49 6.65
N GLY A 178 -4.69 14.18 6.43
CA GLY A 178 -5.67 13.35 7.12
C GLY A 178 -5.48 13.36 8.63
N ASP A 179 -4.28 13.08 9.10
CA ASP A 179 -3.96 12.94 10.52
C ASP A 179 -4.02 14.29 11.25
N MET A 180 -3.57 15.38 10.60
CA MET A 180 -3.71 16.75 11.11
C MET A 180 -5.18 17.15 11.32
N ARG A 181 -6.09 16.78 10.41
CA ARG A 181 -7.53 17.03 10.61
C ARG A 181 -8.11 16.28 11.80
N ILE A 182 -7.60 15.08 12.09
CA ILE A 182 -8.02 14.28 13.25
C ILE A 182 -7.56 14.96 14.54
N LEU A 183 -6.28 15.34 14.60
CA LEU A 183 -5.69 16.01 15.76
C LEU A 183 -6.42 17.32 16.08
N LEU A 184 -6.68 18.14 15.06
CA LEU A 184 -7.28 19.48 15.17
C LEU A 184 -8.81 19.50 15.16
N ASN A 185 -9.46 18.33 15.09
CA ASN A 185 -10.91 18.25 14.94
C ASN A 185 -11.66 18.96 16.08
N GLY A 186 -12.52 19.91 15.74
CA GLY A 186 -13.32 20.66 16.70
C GLY A 186 -12.57 21.78 17.43
N SER A 187 -11.31 22.05 17.05
CA SER A 187 -10.54 23.14 17.62
C SER A 187 -11.20 24.49 17.34
N LYS A 188 -11.22 25.35 18.36
CA LYS A 188 -11.59 26.76 18.29
C LYS A 188 -10.37 27.68 18.38
N PHE A 189 -9.17 27.11 18.45
CA PHE A 189 -7.92 27.86 18.45
C PHE A 189 -7.43 28.13 17.03
N VAL A 190 -7.60 27.18 16.11
CA VAL A 190 -7.29 27.37 14.68
C VAL A 190 -8.14 28.49 14.07
N GLY A 191 -7.55 29.27 13.15
CA GLY A 191 -8.09 30.54 12.69
C GLY A 191 -7.94 30.77 11.19
N LYS A 192 -7.75 32.03 10.80
CA LYS A 192 -7.51 32.46 9.41
C LYS A 192 -6.11 33.04 9.20
N GLU A 193 -5.23 32.90 10.20
CA GLU A 193 -3.89 33.49 10.14
C GLU A 193 -2.99 32.62 9.26
N THR A 194 -2.51 33.19 8.15
CA THR A 194 -1.61 32.47 7.25
C THR A 194 -0.21 32.42 7.84
N VAL A 195 0.18 31.24 8.32
CA VAL A 195 1.53 30.98 8.84
C VAL A 195 2.31 30.17 7.80
N SER A 196 3.40 30.74 7.26
CA SER A 196 4.19 30.13 6.16
C SER A 196 4.67 28.70 6.47
N SER A 197 5.14 28.47 7.70
CA SER A 197 5.60 27.16 8.16
C SER A 197 4.48 26.13 8.39
N VAL A 198 3.22 26.57 8.52
CA VAL A 198 2.04 25.69 8.62
C VAL A 198 1.61 25.21 7.23
N VAL A 199 1.62 26.09 6.23
CA VAL A 199 1.27 25.75 4.83
C VAL A 199 2.19 24.65 4.27
N LYS A 200 3.43 24.57 4.75
CA LYS A 200 4.42 23.57 4.32
C LYS A 200 4.25 22.19 4.98
N ILE A 201 3.47 22.05 6.05
CA ILE A 201 3.39 20.82 6.86
C ILE A 201 3.09 19.58 6.01
N PRO A 202 2.03 19.52 5.17
CA PRO A 202 1.69 18.30 4.45
C PRO A 202 2.82 17.80 3.55
N LYS A 203 3.50 18.73 2.88
CA LYS A 203 4.60 18.42 1.96
C LYS A 203 5.85 17.94 2.70
N ILE A 204 6.31 18.71 3.69
CA ILE A 204 7.56 18.40 4.40
C ILE A 204 7.43 17.13 5.23
N HIS A 205 6.34 17.00 6.00
CA HIS A 205 6.10 15.81 6.81
C HIS A 205 5.78 14.60 5.92
N GLY A 206 5.10 14.81 4.79
CA GLY A 206 4.86 13.77 3.78
C GLY A 206 6.16 13.20 3.20
N ILE A 207 7.11 14.07 2.83
CA ILE A 207 8.44 13.68 2.35
C ILE A 207 9.18 12.88 3.43
N ILE A 208 9.16 13.32 4.69
CA ILE A 208 9.78 12.58 5.81
C ILE A 208 9.20 11.16 5.92
N ARG A 209 7.88 11.00 5.92
CA ARG A 209 7.22 9.69 5.98
C ARG A 209 7.62 8.80 4.78
N GLU A 210 7.69 9.38 3.59
CA GLU A 210 8.09 8.67 2.37
C GLU A 210 9.55 8.19 2.44
N LYS A 211 10.48 9.05 2.88
CA LYS A 211 11.90 8.69 2.99
C LYS A 211 12.15 7.72 4.13
N ALA A 212 11.47 7.85 5.26
CA ALA A 212 11.49 6.86 6.33
C ALA A 212 11.04 5.47 5.82
N LYS A 213 9.95 5.38 5.05
CA LYS A 213 9.50 4.11 4.43
C LYS A 213 10.51 3.53 3.43
N SER A 214 11.20 4.39 2.67
CA SER A 214 12.25 3.96 1.75
C SER A 214 13.44 3.36 2.49
N VAL A 215 13.87 3.98 3.59
CA VAL A 215 14.91 3.46 4.49
C VAL A 215 14.44 2.14 5.13
N HIS A 216 13.21 2.08 5.62
CA HIS A 216 12.62 0.87 6.20
C HIS A 216 12.65 -0.33 5.24
N SER A 217 12.20 -0.12 4.00
CA SER A 217 12.20 -1.14 2.96
C SER A 217 13.62 -1.66 2.69
N ARG A 218 14.59 -0.74 2.55
CA ARG A 218 16.00 -1.08 2.36
C ARG A 218 16.55 -1.86 3.56
N MET A 219 16.29 -1.42 4.78
CA MET A 219 16.88 -2.01 5.98
C MET A 219 16.38 -3.40 6.28
N ARG A 220 15.12 -3.72 5.98
CA ARG A 220 14.63 -5.10 6.09
C ARG A 220 15.42 -6.09 5.22
N VAL A 221 15.88 -5.65 4.05
CA VAL A 221 16.72 -6.46 3.15
C VAL A 221 18.14 -6.53 3.70
N GLU A 222 18.79 -5.39 3.93
CA GLU A 222 20.21 -5.36 4.29
C GLU A 222 20.50 -5.95 5.67
N LEU A 223 19.58 -5.87 6.63
CA LEU A 223 19.74 -6.54 7.93
C LEU A 223 19.80 -8.06 7.80
N ASN A 224 19.12 -8.62 6.78
CA ASN A 224 18.87 -10.06 6.65
C ASN A 224 19.53 -10.67 5.39
N SER A 225 20.33 -9.92 4.64
CA SER A 225 21.14 -10.47 3.55
C SER A 225 22.31 -11.30 4.12
N GLY A 226 22.60 -12.45 3.51
CA GLY A 226 23.70 -13.33 3.94
C GLY A 226 25.01 -13.03 3.19
N HIS A 227 26.14 -13.10 3.88
CA HIS A 227 27.47 -12.92 3.28
C HIS A 227 28.01 -14.26 2.75
N LYS A 228 28.61 -14.28 1.55
CA LYS A 228 29.21 -15.49 0.93
C LYS A 228 30.64 -15.21 0.48
N LEU A 229 31.56 -16.14 0.80
CA LEU A 229 32.97 -16.08 0.41
C LEU A 229 33.14 -15.90 -1.11
N GLY A 230 34.05 -15.01 -1.51
CA GLY A 230 34.42 -14.80 -2.92
C GLY A 230 33.45 -13.92 -3.74
N LYS A 231 32.31 -13.49 -3.18
CA LYS A 231 31.50 -12.40 -3.73
C LYS A 231 31.70 -11.18 -2.84
N ILE A 232 32.61 -10.29 -3.23
CA ILE A 232 32.64 -8.96 -2.63
C ILE A 232 31.27 -8.33 -2.92
N GLU A 233 30.46 -8.06 -1.89
CA GLU A 233 29.21 -7.32 -2.02
C GLU A 233 29.51 -5.85 -2.35
N LEU A 234 30.11 -5.60 -3.51
CA LEU A 234 30.21 -4.27 -4.10
C LEU A 234 28.77 -3.80 -4.40
N GLY A 235 28.19 -2.97 -3.53
CA GLY A 235 26.96 -2.25 -3.84
C GLY A 235 25.99 -2.00 -2.68
N SER A 236 26.02 -2.77 -1.59
CA SER A 236 25.08 -2.59 -0.46
C SER A 236 25.20 -1.18 0.14
N GLU A 237 26.42 -0.71 0.35
CA GLU A 237 26.71 0.63 0.86
C GLU A 237 26.09 1.74 0.01
N HIS A 238 26.24 1.65 -1.32
CA HIS A 238 25.68 2.64 -2.24
C HIS A 238 24.15 2.63 -2.19
N THR A 239 23.53 1.45 -2.09
CA THR A 239 22.07 1.34 -2.00
C THR A 239 21.50 1.87 -0.69
N VAL A 240 22.22 1.71 0.43
CA VAL A 240 21.85 2.31 1.72
C VAL A 240 22.04 3.83 1.67
N CYS A 241 23.15 4.31 1.15
CA CYS A 241 23.39 5.75 1.02
C CYS A 241 22.36 6.44 0.10
N ASN A 242 21.89 5.77 -0.95
CA ASN A 242 20.83 6.28 -1.85
C ASN A 242 19.49 6.52 -1.15
N VAL A 243 19.21 5.86 -0.03
CA VAL A 243 18.00 6.11 0.77
C VAL A 243 18.27 7.03 1.96
N LEU A 244 19.48 7.01 2.52
CA LEU A 244 19.88 7.87 3.64
C LEU A 244 20.08 9.34 3.26
N LEU A 245 20.70 9.64 2.11
CA LEU A 245 20.92 11.03 1.70
C LEU A 245 19.60 11.80 1.52
N PRO A 246 18.58 11.25 0.81
CA PRO A 246 17.25 11.86 0.77
C PRO A 246 16.60 12.02 2.14
N LEU A 247 16.81 11.08 3.07
CA LEU A 247 16.35 11.22 4.45
C LEU A 247 17.03 12.40 5.15
N ALA A 248 18.35 12.55 5.01
CA ALA A 248 19.09 13.68 5.59
C ALA A 248 18.59 15.04 5.08
N MET A 249 18.31 15.14 3.78
CA MET A 249 17.70 16.34 3.20
C MET A 249 16.32 16.62 3.78
N ALA A 250 15.48 15.59 3.90
CA ALA A 250 14.15 15.72 4.48
C ALA A 250 14.22 16.14 5.96
N LEU A 251 15.14 15.55 6.74
CA LEU A 251 15.37 15.89 8.15
C LEU A 251 15.74 17.35 8.32
N ARG A 252 16.65 17.88 7.48
CA ARG A 252 17.00 19.29 7.48
C ARG A 252 15.77 20.18 7.26
N GLU A 253 15.01 19.93 6.19
CA GLU A 253 13.82 20.73 5.88
C GLU A 253 12.75 20.68 6.98
N LEU A 254 12.58 19.51 7.63
CA LEU A 254 11.73 19.35 8.81
C LEU A 254 12.24 20.20 9.97
N GLY A 255 13.54 20.13 10.25
CA GLY A 255 14.21 20.92 11.28
C GLY A 255 14.01 22.42 11.08
N ASP A 256 14.29 22.94 9.88
CA ASP A 256 14.13 24.36 9.55
C ASP A 256 12.67 24.82 9.73
N CYS A 257 11.71 24.02 9.25
CA CYS A 257 10.28 24.34 9.40
C CYS A 257 9.80 24.27 10.86
N SER A 258 10.28 23.28 11.62
CA SER A 258 9.94 23.10 13.03
C SER A 258 10.53 24.21 13.90
N PHE A 259 11.80 24.59 13.65
CA PHE A 259 12.45 25.70 14.32
C PHE A 259 11.70 27.02 14.11
N ALA A 260 11.26 27.30 12.87
CA ALA A 260 10.46 28.50 12.57
C ALA A 260 9.11 28.51 13.32
N ARG A 261 8.47 27.36 13.50
CA ARG A 261 7.25 27.24 14.33
C ARG A 261 7.57 27.44 15.80
N ALA A 262 8.62 26.83 16.32
CA ALA A 262 9.06 27.00 17.71
C ALA A 262 9.35 28.47 18.06
N GLN A 263 10.04 29.21 17.18
CA GLN A 263 10.29 30.64 17.34
C GLN A 263 8.99 31.45 17.34
N SER A 264 8.08 31.13 16.43
CA SER A 264 6.78 31.81 16.33
C SER A 264 5.93 31.56 17.59
N ASN A 265 5.94 30.32 18.10
CA ASN A 265 5.29 29.94 19.36
C ASN A 265 5.90 30.72 20.54
N LEU A 266 7.23 30.79 20.64
CA LEU A 266 7.94 31.54 21.68
C LEU A 266 7.53 33.03 21.68
N LEU A 267 7.35 33.62 20.50
CA LEU A 267 6.88 35.01 20.39
C LEU A 267 5.43 35.19 20.85
N ALA A 268 4.60 34.15 20.72
CA ALA A 268 3.18 34.14 21.07
C ALA A 268 2.90 33.81 22.55
N ILE A 269 3.92 33.45 23.36
CA ILE A 269 3.73 33.15 24.79
C ILE A 269 3.17 34.36 25.54
N GLY A 270 2.09 34.14 26.30
CA GLY A 270 1.47 35.15 27.14
C GLY A 270 2.21 35.36 28.46
N GLY A 271 2.57 36.60 28.77
CA GLY A 271 3.24 37.01 30.00
C GLY A 271 4.76 37.17 29.81
N ASP A 272 5.25 38.40 30.05
CA ASP A 272 6.64 38.78 29.73
C ASP A 272 7.70 37.99 30.51
N ASP A 273 7.43 37.65 31.77
CA ASP A 273 8.35 36.87 32.62
C ASP A 273 8.50 35.42 32.14
N LEU A 274 7.39 34.73 31.85
CA LEU A 274 7.40 33.36 31.33
C LEU A 274 8.08 33.29 29.96
N LYS A 275 7.75 34.23 29.08
CA LYS A 275 8.36 34.35 27.75
C LYS A 275 9.86 34.58 27.82
N SER A 276 10.32 35.47 28.71
CA SER A 276 11.74 35.75 28.89
C SER A 276 12.51 34.52 29.38
N LYS A 277 12.01 33.82 30.41
CA LYS A 277 12.65 32.62 30.98
C LYS A 277 12.73 31.48 29.98
N ILE A 278 11.62 31.15 29.32
CA ILE A 278 11.62 30.10 28.28
C ILE A 278 12.51 30.52 27.11
N GLY A 279 12.53 31.81 26.74
CA GLY A 279 13.38 32.32 25.67
C GLY A 279 14.88 32.18 25.96
N GLU A 280 15.30 32.40 27.21
CA GLU A 280 16.70 32.21 27.62
C GLU A 280 17.13 30.73 27.52
N ILE A 281 16.31 29.81 28.04
CA ILE A 281 16.58 28.37 27.96
C ILE A 281 16.55 27.91 26.49
N PHE A 282 15.57 28.35 25.71
CA PHE A 282 15.48 28.05 24.28
C PHE A 282 16.73 28.50 23.53
N GLY A 283 17.22 29.72 23.79
CA GLY A 283 18.43 30.24 23.15
C GLY A 283 19.70 29.47 23.52
N LYS A 284 19.74 28.85 24.70
CA LYS A 284 20.87 28.05 25.19
C LYS A 284 20.83 26.60 24.72
N GLU A 285 19.65 25.98 24.66
CA GLU A 285 19.51 24.53 24.50
C GLU A 285 18.93 24.11 23.14
N CYS A 286 18.12 24.94 22.48
CA CYS A 286 17.57 24.62 21.16
C CYS A 286 18.65 24.74 20.08
N PRO A 287 18.87 23.72 19.25
CA PRO A 287 19.80 23.83 18.13
C PRO A 287 19.40 24.95 17.16
N THR A 288 20.39 25.69 16.67
CA THR A 288 20.16 26.78 15.72
C THR A 288 20.11 26.27 14.28
N ASP A 289 19.45 27.02 13.41
CA ASP A 289 19.43 26.81 11.95
C ASP A 289 20.86 26.66 11.36
N ALA A 290 21.80 27.48 11.80
CA ALA A 290 23.20 27.38 11.40
C ALA A 290 23.85 26.05 11.79
N ARG A 291 23.51 25.50 12.98
CA ARG A 291 24.01 24.20 13.44
C ARG A 291 23.42 23.05 12.65
N LEU A 292 22.13 23.12 12.30
CA LEU A 292 21.49 22.15 11.40
C LEU A 292 22.17 22.14 10.03
N LEU A 293 22.37 23.32 9.43
CA LEU A 293 23.02 23.44 8.13
C LEU A 293 24.46 22.90 8.15
N SER A 294 25.22 23.22 9.20
CA SER A 294 26.57 22.71 9.40
C SER A 294 26.60 21.18 9.48
N SER A 295 25.70 20.56 10.27
CA SER A 295 25.64 19.10 10.42
C SER A 295 25.22 18.41 9.13
N PHE A 296 24.25 18.98 8.39
CA PHE A 296 23.87 18.48 7.08
C PHE A 296 25.04 18.54 6.08
N ASN A 297 25.74 19.67 6.00
CA ASN A 297 26.88 19.82 5.10
C ASN A 297 28.01 18.83 5.42
N GLU A 298 28.28 18.55 6.70
CA GLU A 298 29.26 17.54 7.11
C GLU A 298 28.86 16.14 6.60
N SER A 299 27.59 15.74 6.79
CA SER A 299 27.10 14.47 6.25
C SER A 299 27.22 14.42 4.72
N PHE A 300 26.89 15.50 4.01
CA PHE A 300 26.99 15.56 2.56
C PHE A 300 28.44 15.45 2.06
N ASN A 301 29.38 16.09 2.76
CA ASN A 301 30.80 16.00 2.46
C ASN A 301 31.34 14.57 2.66
N LEU A 302 30.93 13.89 3.73
CA LEU A 302 31.31 12.49 3.99
C LEU A 302 30.74 11.53 2.93
N TYR A 303 29.49 11.73 2.52
CA TYR A 303 28.91 10.99 1.38
C TYR A 303 29.70 11.22 0.09
N SER A 304 30.03 12.47 -0.22
CA SER A 304 30.81 12.83 -1.41
C SER A 304 32.24 12.26 -1.37
N GLY A 305 32.83 12.20 -0.18
CA GLY A 305 34.12 11.58 0.10
C GLY A 305 34.09 10.04 0.19
N LYS A 306 32.91 9.41 0.03
CA LYS A 306 32.68 7.96 0.12
C LYS A 306 33.06 7.35 1.48
N VAL A 307 32.94 8.13 2.56
CA VAL A 307 33.16 7.65 3.93
C VAL A 307 31.80 7.34 4.55
N TYR A 308 31.23 6.20 4.17
CA TYR A 308 29.80 5.91 4.34
C TYR A 308 29.38 5.59 5.79
N ASP A 309 30.26 4.97 6.57
CA ASP A 309 30.05 4.67 7.98
C ASP A 309 29.96 5.94 8.84
N LYS A 310 30.90 6.88 8.64
CA LYS A 310 30.85 8.22 9.27
C LYS A 310 29.71 9.06 8.73
N PHE A 311 29.37 8.93 7.45
CA PHE A 311 28.20 9.59 6.87
C PHE A 311 26.91 9.20 7.60
N ALA A 312 26.68 7.91 7.86
CA ALA A 312 25.51 7.47 8.61
C ALA A 312 25.50 8.00 10.05
N HIS A 313 26.66 7.99 10.72
CA HIS A 313 26.82 8.61 12.03
C HIS A 313 26.42 10.09 12.02
N GLU A 314 26.91 10.87 11.05
CA GLU A 314 26.54 12.29 10.97
C GLU A 314 25.07 12.53 10.63
N ILE A 315 24.41 11.62 9.91
CA ILE A 315 22.95 11.68 9.76
C ILE A 315 22.26 11.41 11.10
N ASN A 316 22.77 10.51 11.92
CA ASN A 316 22.26 10.25 13.27
C ASN A 316 22.47 11.46 14.20
N VAL A 317 23.59 12.17 14.07
CA VAL A 317 23.84 13.46 14.73
C VAL A 317 22.82 14.51 14.27
N LEU A 318 22.62 14.66 12.95
CA LEU A 318 21.62 15.57 12.38
C LEU A 318 20.21 15.24 12.90
N PHE A 319 19.85 13.96 12.91
CA PHE A 319 18.58 13.46 13.43
C PHE A 319 18.37 13.90 14.89
N ALA A 320 19.38 13.74 15.75
CA ALA A 320 19.29 14.15 17.15
C ALA A 320 19.08 15.67 17.31
N LEU A 321 19.64 16.49 16.42
CA LEU A 321 19.37 17.94 16.40
C LEU A 321 17.92 18.22 16.01
N VAL A 322 17.42 17.59 14.94
CA VAL A 322 16.04 17.75 14.47
C VAL A 322 15.04 17.29 15.54
N TRP A 323 15.30 16.17 16.21
CA TRP A 323 14.47 15.67 17.32
C TRP A 323 14.34 16.72 18.43
N LYS A 324 15.46 17.32 18.85
CA LYS A 324 15.46 18.38 19.86
C LYS A 324 14.68 19.61 19.42
N ILE A 325 14.77 20.01 18.16
CA ILE A 325 14.01 21.14 17.62
C ILE A 325 12.50 20.84 17.65
N VAL A 326 12.08 19.64 17.23
CA VAL A 326 10.67 19.21 17.29
C VAL A 326 10.16 19.15 18.72
N ALA A 327 10.99 18.72 19.67
CA ALA A 327 10.66 18.77 21.09
C ALA A 327 10.47 20.21 21.58
N TRP A 328 11.37 21.13 21.20
CA TRP A 328 11.24 22.55 21.50
C TRP A 328 10.01 23.20 20.84
N GLU A 329 9.64 22.78 19.63
CA GLU A 329 8.39 23.19 19.00
C GLU A 329 7.19 22.85 19.89
N LEU A 330 7.12 21.61 20.39
CA LEU A 330 6.04 21.19 21.28
C LEU A 330 6.07 21.93 22.63
N VAL A 331 7.25 22.10 23.25
CA VAL A 331 7.41 22.82 24.53
C VAL A 331 6.91 24.27 24.40
N THR A 332 7.34 24.97 23.35
CA THR A 332 6.91 26.36 23.10
C THR A 332 5.42 26.45 22.76
N ALA A 333 4.88 25.54 21.96
CA ALA A 333 3.44 25.49 21.67
C ALA A 333 2.61 25.23 22.94
N TYR A 334 3.05 24.29 23.79
CA TYR A 334 2.44 24.02 25.08
C TYR A 334 2.43 25.27 25.96
N ALA A 335 3.57 25.97 26.04
CA ALA A 335 3.69 27.18 26.85
C ALA A 335 2.74 28.30 26.41
N VAL A 336 2.42 28.40 25.12
CA VAL A 336 1.37 29.31 24.60
C VAL A 336 -0.01 28.88 25.06
N LEU A 337 -0.35 27.60 24.88
CA LEU A 337 -1.71 27.07 25.15
C LEU A 337 -2.04 27.02 26.65
N GLU A 338 -1.03 26.82 27.49
CA GLU A 338 -1.17 26.65 28.95
C GLU A 338 -0.54 27.80 29.76
N ALA A 339 -0.27 28.95 29.13
CA ALA A 339 0.37 30.11 29.75
C ALA A 339 -0.29 30.53 31.08
N GLY A 340 -1.62 30.43 31.19
CA GLY A 340 -2.35 30.75 32.42
C GLY A 340 -2.01 29.82 33.60
N GLU A 341 -1.96 28.51 33.36
CA GLU A 341 -1.65 27.51 34.40
C GLU A 341 -0.17 27.56 34.80
N LEU A 342 0.72 27.76 33.83
CA LEU A 342 2.16 27.93 34.05
C LEU A 342 2.45 29.19 34.89
N ASN A 343 1.84 30.33 34.56
CA ASN A 343 2.04 31.58 35.30
C ASN A 343 1.56 31.47 36.77
N GLU A 344 0.50 30.71 37.05
CA GLU A 344 0.03 30.46 38.42
C GLU A 344 1.02 29.60 39.22
N LYS A 345 1.62 28.57 38.60
CA LYS A 345 2.64 27.72 39.24
C LYS A 345 3.94 28.48 39.54
N ILE A 346 4.32 29.43 38.67
CA ILE A 346 5.58 30.19 38.77
C ILE A 346 5.48 31.33 39.79
N ARG A 347 4.35 32.06 39.85
CA ARG A 347 4.22 33.22 40.76
C ARG A 347 4.04 32.84 42.22
N GLY A 348 3.58 31.62 42.50
CA GLY A 348 3.20 31.22 43.85
C GLY A 348 1.95 31.97 44.33
N ALA A 349 1.08 31.30 45.07
CA ALA A 349 0.03 32.00 45.79
C ALA A 349 0.67 32.86 46.89
N THR A 350 0.95 34.14 46.61
CA THR A 350 1.24 35.15 47.63
C THR A 350 0.17 36.24 47.59
N GLU A 351 -0.71 36.09 48.57
CA GLU A 351 -1.35 37.08 49.44
C GLU A 351 -2.36 38.10 48.91
N ASN A 352 -3.48 38.06 49.65
CA ASN A 352 -4.59 38.98 49.81
C ASN A 352 -5.72 38.94 48.78
N GLY A 353 -6.86 38.48 49.30
CA GLY A 353 -8.15 38.51 48.64
C GLY A 353 -8.60 39.91 48.28
N GLU A 354 -9.61 39.93 47.42
CA GLU A 354 -10.36 41.12 46.99
C GLU A 354 -9.64 42.01 45.98
N ASN A 355 -9.46 41.51 44.73
CA ASN A 355 -9.85 42.22 43.49
C ASN A 355 -9.41 41.54 42.18
N SER A 356 -9.84 40.29 41.93
CA SER A 356 -9.74 39.69 40.58
C SER A 356 -10.87 38.72 40.24
N LYS A 357 -12.05 38.89 40.83
CA LYS A 357 -13.26 38.12 40.45
C LYS A 357 -13.96 38.62 39.17
N VAL A 358 -13.41 39.62 38.45
CA VAL A 358 -14.10 40.27 37.32
C VAL A 358 -13.71 39.74 35.92
N GLU A 359 -12.68 38.89 35.75
CA GLU A 359 -12.37 38.27 34.44
C GLU A 359 -12.74 36.78 34.31
N LYS A 360 -13.54 36.22 35.22
CA LYS A 360 -14.09 34.86 35.09
C LYS A 360 -15.29 34.80 34.15
N LYS A 361 -15.13 35.19 32.87
CA LYS A 361 -16.12 34.93 31.80
C LYS A 361 -15.62 35.14 30.36
N LYS A 362 -14.34 34.85 30.04
CA LYS A 362 -13.97 34.54 28.65
C LYS A 362 -14.09 33.03 28.45
N LYS A 363 -14.95 32.61 27.50
CA LYS A 363 -15.11 31.21 27.07
C LYS A 363 -13.72 30.63 26.80
N LYS A 364 -13.25 29.69 27.63
CA LYS A 364 -12.02 28.93 27.37
C LYS A 364 -12.18 28.31 25.98
N ALA A 365 -11.37 28.74 25.01
CA ALA A 365 -11.39 28.15 23.67
C ALA A 365 -11.06 26.66 23.81
N VAL A 366 -11.67 25.84 22.95
CA VAL A 366 -11.59 24.38 23.03
C VAL A 366 -10.53 23.92 22.04
N LEU A 367 -9.55 23.16 22.50
CA LEU A 367 -8.55 22.53 21.64
C LEU A 367 -9.19 21.44 20.77
N GLY A 368 -8.48 21.02 19.73
CA GLY A 368 -8.84 19.85 18.94
C GLY A 368 -9.00 18.62 19.84
N LYS A 369 -9.90 17.71 19.49
CA LYS A 369 -10.14 16.51 20.31
C LYS A 369 -8.87 15.67 20.48
N GLY A 370 -8.09 15.52 19.39
CA GLY A 370 -6.86 14.76 19.41
C GLY A 370 -5.77 15.44 20.22
N THR A 371 -5.52 16.73 19.95
CA THR A 371 -4.54 17.52 20.73
C THR A 371 -4.94 17.63 22.20
N SER A 372 -6.22 17.74 22.55
CA SER A 372 -6.71 17.71 23.94
C SER A 372 -6.38 16.38 24.64
N SER A 373 -6.57 15.26 23.95
CA SER A 373 -6.30 13.92 24.48
C SER A 373 -4.81 13.71 24.77
N ILE A 374 -3.96 14.20 23.87
CA ILE A 374 -2.50 14.16 24.03
C ILE A 374 -2.03 15.15 25.10
N LEU A 375 -2.60 16.36 25.13
CA LEU A 375 -2.29 17.37 26.14
C LEU A 375 -2.57 16.84 27.54
N GLN A 376 -3.67 16.10 27.74
CA GLN A 376 -3.97 15.49 29.03
C GLN A 376 -2.89 14.48 29.44
N LEU A 377 -2.42 13.63 28.51
CA LEU A 377 -1.32 12.70 28.78
C LEU A 377 -0.04 13.45 29.21
N ILE A 378 0.31 14.52 28.49
CA ILE A 378 1.47 15.37 28.85
C ILE A 378 1.28 15.95 30.25
N LYS A 379 0.10 16.49 30.57
CA LYS A 379 -0.20 17.03 31.90
C LYS A 379 -0.07 15.98 33.00
N ASP A 380 -0.63 14.80 32.80
CA ASP A 380 -0.58 13.71 33.79
C ASP A 380 0.86 13.26 34.06
N ARG A 381 1.74 13.35 33.05
CA ARG A 381 3.17 13.01 33.18
C ARG A 381 4.01 14.12 33.80
N LEU A 382 3.66 15.38 33.57
CA LEU A 382 4.35 16.55 34.12
C LEU A 382 3.78 17.03 35.48
N GLN A 383 2.86 16.28 36.09
CA GLN A 383 2.37 16.58 37.44
C GLN A 383 3.49 16.32 38.47
N SER A 384 4.16 17.39 38.91
CA SER A 384 4.98 17.36 40.13
C SER A 384 4.16 17.88 41.31
N GLU A 385 4.18 17.15 42.44
CA GLU A 385 3.55 17.59 43.70
C GLU A 385 4.27 18.78 44.37
N LYS A 386 5.35 19.30 43.75
CA LYS A 386 6.22 20.34 44.31
C LYS A 386 6.28 21.56 43.38
N LYS A 387 6.49 22.75 43.95
CA LYS A 387 6.90 23.94 43.18
C LYS A 387 8.17 23.57 42.38
N SER A 388 8.06 23.46 41.05
CA SER A 388 9.21 23.44 40.16
C SER A 388 9.36 24.82 39.52
N ASP A 389 10.59 25.28 39.37
CA ASP A 389 10.88 26.44 38.52
C ASP A 389 10.71 26.08 37.03
N VAL A 390 10.78 27.11 36.16
CA VAL A 390 10.61 26.95 34.71
C VAL A 390 11.70 26.07 34.11
N GLU A 391 12.93 26.18 34.61
CA GLU A 391 14.07 25.38 34.15
C GLU A 391 13.85 23.89 34.40
N THR A 392 13.46 23.51 35.62
CA THR A 392 13.16 22.10 35.96
C THR A 392 11.99 21.59 35.15
N TRP A 393 10.94 22.40 34.96
CA TRP A 393 9.78 21.99 34.15
C TRP A 393 10.15 21.75 32.68
N VAL A 394 10.96 22.62 32.07
CA VAL A 394 11.45 22.43 30.70
C VAL A 394 12.30 21.17 30.61
N ALA A 395 13.20 20.95 31.57
CA ALA A 395 14.05 19.77 31.60
C ALA A 395 13.23 18.47 31.71
N ASP A 396 12.23 18.42 32.60
CA ASP A 396 11.34 17.27 32.76
C ASP A 396 10.51 17.02 31.50
N PHE A 397 10.06 18.07 30.81
CA PHE A 397 9.33 17.94 29.55
C PHE A 397 10.23 17.39 28.43
N LEU A 398 11.42 17.96 28.24
CA LEU A 398 12.37 17.45 27.25
C LEU A 398 12.77 16.00 27.54
N LEU A 399 12.89 15.62 28.82
CA LEU A 399 13.16 14.24 29.23
C LEU A 399 11.99 13.29 28.92
N PHE A 400 10.75 13.73 29.09
CA PHE A 400 9.57 12.95 28.68
C PHE A 400 9.52 12.70 27.17
N LEU A 401 10.04 13.64 26.38
CA LEU A 401 10.08 13.57 24.91
C LEU A 401 11.31 12.82 24.37
N ASP A 402 12.10 12.18 25.23
CA ASP A 402 13.26 11.38 24.84
C ASP A 402 12.81 9.99 24.35
N LEU A 403 13.13 9.66 23.09
CA LEU A 403 12.78 8.39 22.47
C LEU A 403 13.38 7.16 23.19
N ALA A 404 14.53 7.31 23.84
CA ALA A 404 15.16 6.21 24.57
C ALA A 404 14.37 5.81 25.83
N ARG A 405 13.47 6.68 26.30
CA ARG A 405 12.67 6.47 27.52
C ARG A 405 11.43 5.62 27.22
N PRO A 406 11.17 4.56 28.01
CA PRO A 406 9.97 3.73 27.85
C PRO A 406 8.66 4.51 27.90
N GLU A 407 8.62 5.63 28.63
CA GLU A 407 7.46 6.51 28.79
C GLU A 407 7.05 7.15 27.45
N PHE A 408 8.00 7.43 26.55
CA PHE A 408 7.69 8.00 25.25
C PHE A 408 6.96 7.01 24.33
N ASN A 409 7.14 5.70 24.53
CA ASN A 409 6.34 4.70 23.81
C ASN A 409 4.85 4.82 24.12
N GLU A 410 4.49 5.19 25.35
CA GLU A 410 3.09 5.42 25.74
C GLU A 410 2.52 6.66 25.03
N PHE A 411 3.35 7.70 24.84
CA PHE A 411 3.01 8.84 24.01
C PHE A 411 2.74 8.42 22.57
N LEU A 412 3.64 7.67 21.94
CA LEU A 412 3.46 7.19 20.56
C LEU A 412 2.22 6.30 20.39
N LEU A 413 1.96 5.40 21.34
CA LEU A 413 0.74 4.58 21.35
C LEU A 413 -0.51 5.45 21.45
N LYS A 414 -0.50 6.46 22.31
CA LYS A 414 -1.62 7.41 22.42
C LYS A 414 -1.85 8.19 21.13
N VAL A 415 -0.79 8.63 20.47
CA VAL A 415 -0.86 9.30 19.16
C VAL A 415 -1.47 8.37 18.12
N LYS A 416 -1.00 7.12 18.07
CA LYS A 416 -1.56 6.08 17.20
C LYS A 416 -3.04 5.88 17.45
N ASP A 417 -3.44 5.70 18.71
CA ASP A 417 -4.85 5.54 19.10
C ASP A 417 -5.69 6.74 18.65
N VAL A 418 -5.21 7.96 18.82
CA VAL A 418 -5.91 9.18 18.40
C VAL A 418 -6.06 9.24 16.88
N VAL A 419 -4.99 9.02 16.12
CA VAL A 419 -4.97 9.15 14.66
C VAL A 419 -5.70 7.98 13.96
N GLU A 420 -5.68 6.79 14.57
CA GLU A 420 -6.44 5.62 14.13
C GLU A 420 -7.87 5.61 14.68
N SER A 421 -8.20 6.45 15.67
CA SER A 421 -9.55 6.51 16.24
C SER A 421 -10.59 6.89 15.17
N ASN A 422 -11.64 6.09 15.10
CA ASN A 422 -12.73 6.24 14.14
C ASN A 422 -13.63 7.46 14.41
N GLU A 423 -13.42 8.24 15.48
CA GLU A 423 -14.35 9.29 15.91
C GLU A 423 -14.41 10.51 14.98
N SER A 424 -13.34 10.80 14.25
CA SER A 424 -13.24 11.99 13.38
C SER A 424 -13.10 11.66 11.90
N ARG A 425 -12.72 10.42 11.55
CA ARG A 425 -12.38 10.05 10.17
C ARG A 425 -13.58 9.68 9.30
N ARG A 426 -14.75 9.30 9.84
CA ARG A 426 -15.91 8.89 9.01
C ARG A 426 -17.25 9.12 9.73
N LEU A 427 -18.16 9.92 9.15
CA LEU A 427 -19.58 9.53 9.18
C LEU A 427 -19.62 8.07 8.69
N PRO A 428 -20.31 7.13 9.37
CA PRO A 428 -20.41 5.74 8.94
C PRO A 428 -20.75 5.69 7.44
N LYS A 429 -19.77 5.30 6.63
CA LYS A 429 -19.86 5.36 5.17
C LYS A 429 -19.19 4.14 4.59
N ILE A 430 -19.91 3.49 3.71
CA ILE A 430 -19.45 2.37 2.91
C ILE A 430 -18.38 2.82 1.88
N PRO A 431 -17.44 1.94 1.50
CA PRO A 431 -16.50 2.23 0.43
C PRO A 431 -17.19 2.73 -0.86
N LYS A 432 -16.54 3.63 -1.59
CA LYS A 432 -17.10 4.18 -2.84
C LYS A 432 -17.39 3.03 -3.81
N GLY A 433 -18.61 3.00 -4.36
CA GLY A 433 -19.03 1.99 -5.33
C GLY A 433 -19.44 0.64 -4.75
N THR A 434 -19.60 0.52 -3.42
CA THR A 434 -20.20 -0.66 -2.76
C THR A 434 -21.59 -0.32 -2.23
N ARG A 435 -22.35 -1.34 -1.80
CA ARG A 435 -23.67 -1.17 -1.16
C ARG A 435 -23.96 -2.30 -0.19
N ASP A 436 -24.70 -1.96 0.86
CA ASP A 436 -25.33 -2.96 1.72
C ASP A 436 -26.60 -3.48 1.06
N PHE A 437 -26.92 -4.76 1.32
CA PHE A 437 -28.18 -5.36 0.91
C PHE A 437 -28.99 -5.65 2.17
N ALA A 438 -30.15 -5.01 2.32
CA ALA A 438 -31.01 -5.15 3.49
C ALA A 438 -32.39 -5.70 3.11
N LYS A 439 -33.07 -6.33 4.09
CA LYS A 439 -34.48 -6.76 4.04
C LYS A 439 -34.94 -7.24 2.65
N GLU A 440 -35.69 -6.41 1.92
CA GLU A 440 -36.32 -6.75 0.64
C GLU A 440 -35.28 -7.15 -0.42
N GLN A 441 -34.13 -6.47 -0.45
CA GLN A 441 -33.06 -6.76 -1.40
C GLN A 441 -32.44 -8.14 -1.16
N MET A 442 -32.31 -8.56 0.10
CA MET A 442 -31.81 -9.88 0.44
C MET A 442 -32.82 -10.98 0.10
N THR A 443 -34.12 -10.73 0.28
CA THR A 443 -35.17 -11.67 -0.14
C THR A 443 -35.17 -11.88 -1.65
N ILE A 444 -35.12 -10.80 -2.43
CA ILE A 444 -35.03 -10.86 -3.90
C ILE A 444 -33.77 -11.61 -4.34
N ARG A 445 -32.62 -11.29 -3.73
CA ARG A 445 -31.35 -11.92 -4.06
C ARG A 445 -31.35 -13.42 -3.75
N LYS A 446 -31.87 -13.83 -2.59
CA LYS A 446 -31.98 -15.26 -2.25
C LYS A 446 -32.87 -16.01 -3.24
N LYS A 447 -34.00 -15.42 -3.63
CA LYS A 447 -34.89 -16.02 -4.64
C LYS A 447 -34.18 -16.16 -5.99
N ALA A 448 -33.49 -15.11 -6.45
CA ALA A 448 -32.75 -15.14 -7.71
C ALA A 448 -31.65 -16.21 -7.67
N PHE A 449 -30.87 -16.29 -6.59
CA PHE A 449 -29.80 -17.28 -6.47
C PHE A 449 -30.34 -18.72 -6.42
N SER A 450 -31.45 -18.98 -5.73
CA SER A 450 -32.08 -20.31 -5.73
C SER A 450 -32.41 -20.78 -7.15
N VAL A 451 -33.06 -19.92 -7.96
CA VAL A 451 -33.39 -20.25 -9.36
C VAL A 451 -32.13 -20.52 -10.18
N ILE A 452 -31.09 -19.69 -10.01
CA ILE A 452 -29.82 -19.83 -10.73
C ILE A 452 -29.12 -21.15 -10.35
N GLU A 453 -29.02 -21.45 -9.06
CA GLU A 453 -28.41 -22.69 -8.53
C GLU A 453 -29.18 -23.93 -9.02
N GLU A 454 -30.50 -23.92 -8.92
CA GLU A 454 -31.36 -25.03 -9.37
C GLU A 454 -31.18 -25.33 -10.87
N VAL A 455 -31.08 -24.30 -11.72
CA VAL A 455 -30.79 -24.48 -13.14
C VAL A 455 -29.38 -25.02 -13.35
N PHE A 456 -28.36 -24.47 -12.69
CA PHE A 456 -26.99 -24.95 -12.84
C PHE A 456 -26.82 -26.42 -12.42
N GLU A 457 -27.43 -26.81 -11.30
CA GLU A 457 -27.39 -28.19 -10.79
C GLU A 457 -28.15 -29.17 -11.69
N ARG A 458 -29.26 -28.74 -12.30
CA ARG A 458 -30.01 -29.54 -13.28
C ARG A 458 -29.18 -29.89 -14.51
N HIS A 459 -28.21 -29.06 -14.87
CA HIS A 459 -27.24 -29.31 -15.95
C HIS A 459 -25.97 -30.02 -15.47
N GLY A 460 -25.96 -30.49 -14.21
CA GLY A 460 -24.89 -31.34 -13.66
C GLY A 460 -23.62 -30.58 -13.24
N ALA A 461 -23.71 -29.27 -13.03
CA ALA A 461 -22.59 -28.51 -12.47
C ALA A 461 -22.45 -28.70 -10.96
N THR A 462 -21.19 -28.67 -10.51
CA THR A 462 -20.84 -28.70 -9.09
C THR A 462 -20.45 -27.31 -8.60
N ALA A 463 -20.84 -26.96 -7.37
CA ALA A 463 -20.45 -25.69 -6.78
C ALA A 463 -18.93 -25.63 -6.53
N LEU A 464 -18.32 -24.50 -6.85
CA LEU A 464 -16.94 -24.17 -6.50
C LEU A 464 -16.92 -22.83 -5.78
N ASP A 465 -16.10 -22.71 -4.74
CA ASP A 465 -15.70 -21.42 -4.19
C ASP A 465 -14.18 -21.31 -4.15
N THR A 466 -13.68 -20.10 -4.36
CA THR A 466 -12.26 -19.77 -4.35
C THR A 466 -12.00 -18.64 -3.37
N PRO A 467 -10.75 -18.47 -2.89
CA PRO A 467 -10.39 -17.29 -2.10
C PRO A 467 -10.80 -15.98 -2.78
N VAL A 468 -11.10 -14.96 -1.98
CA VAL A 468 -11.51 -13.63 -2.49
C VAL A 468 -10.35 -12.86 -3.13
N PHE A 469 -9.12 -13.20 -2.74
CA PHE A 469 -7.88 -12.69 -3.30
C PHE A 469 -7.05 -13.84 -3.88
N GLU A 470 -6.34 -13.55 -4.96
CA GLU A 470 -5.36 -14.43 -5.60
C GLU A 470 -3.97 -13.78 -5.48
N LEU A 471 -2.92 -14.55 -5.74
CA LEU A 471 -1.60 -13.96 -5.95
C LEU A 471 -1.67 -12.96 -7.09
N ARG A 472 -1.05 -11.79 -6.92
CA ARG A 472 -1.10 -10.70 -7.91
C ARG A 472 -0.64 -11.16 -9.29
N GLU A 473 0.40 -11.98 -9.35
CA GLU A 473 0.92 -12.57 -10.59
C GLU A 473 -0.08 -13.47 -11.32
N THR A 474 -1.03 -14.08 -10.60
CA THR A 474 -2.09 -14.92 -11.19
C THR A 474 -3.06 -14.08 -12.04
N LEU A 475 -3.34 -12.85 -11.61
CA LEU A 475 -4.29 -11.95 -12.27
C LEU A 475 -3.64 -11.03 -13.31
N MET A 476 -2.34 -10.76 -13.20
CA MET A 476 -1.64 -9.84 -14.09
C MET A 476 -1.55 -10.37 -15.53
N GLY A 477 -1.77 -9.47 -16.50
CA GLY A 477 -1.65 -9.76 -17.93
C GLY A 477 -2.79 -10.59 -18.53
N LYS A 478 -3.84 -10.89 -17.76
CA LYS A 478 -4.99 -11.69 -18.24
C LYS A 478 -6.14 -10.85 -18.78
N TYR A 479 -6.23 -9.58 -18.35
CA TYR A 479 -7.37 -8.70 -18.60
C TYR A 479 -7.05 -7.54 -19.55
N GLY A 480 -5.91 -7.56 -20.25
CA GLY A 480 -5.52 -6.46 -21.12
C GLY A 480 -5.44 -5.12 -20.39
N GLU A 481 -6.04 -4.07 -20.94
CA GLU A 481 -6.10 -2.72 -20.35
C GLU A 481 -6.83 -2.68 -19.01
N ASP A 482 -7.79 -3.59 -18.78
CA ASP A 482 -8.57 -3.68 -17.55
C ASP A 482 -7.73 -4.15 -16.35
N SER A 483 -6.52 -4.66 -16.57
CA SER A 483 -5.60 -5.04 -15.48
C SER A 483 -5.29 -3.86 -14.54
N LYS A 484 -5.42 -2.61 -15.01
CA LYS A 484 -5.26 -1.39 -14.20
C LYS A 484 -6.38 -1.19 -13.17
N LEU A 485 -7.49 -1.90 -13.33
CA LEU A 485 -8.68 -1.79 -12.49
C LEU A 485 -8.68 -2.81 -11.34
N ILE A 486 -7.63 -3.60 -11.17
CA ILE A 486 -7.51 -4.58 -10.09
C ILE A 486 -7.30 -3.87 -8.74
N TYR A 487 -7.88 -4.43 -7.68
CA TYR A 487 -7.62 -4.02 -6.31
C TYR A 487 -6.45 -4.81 -5.72
N ASP A 488 -5.33 -4.15 -5.47
CA ASP A 488 -4.19 -4.74 -4.77
C ASP A 488 -4.36 -4.63 -3.24
N LEU A 489 -3.97 -5.68 -2.52
CA LEU A 489 -3.83 -5.63 -1.07
C LEU A 489 -2.56 -4.85 -0.69
N ALA A 490 -2.54 -4.28 0.52
CA ALA A 490 -1.35 -3.61 1.02
C ALA A 490 -0.21 -4.61 1.23
N ASP A 491 1.00 -4.24 0.85
CA ASP A 491 2.19 -5.03 1.13
C ASP A 491 2.47 -4.99 2.65
N GLN A 492 2.37 -6.16 3.27
CA GLN A 492 2.60 -6.37 4.71
C GLN A 492 3.88 -7.19 4.96
N GLY A 493 4.78 -7.30 3.98
CA GLY A 493 6.02 -8.08 4.06
C GLY A 493 5.84 -9.57 3.73
N GLY A 494 4.74 -9.93 3.08
CA GLY A 494 4.41 -11.29 2.64
C GLY A 494 4.11 -11.37 1.15
N GLU A 495 3.26 -12.32 0.76
CA GLU A 495 2.84 -12.50 -0.64
C GLU A 495 2.04 -11.29 -1.14
N LEU A 496 2.32 -10.86 -2.37
CA LEU A 496 1.56 -9.80 -3.02
C LEU A 496 0.25 -10.39 -3.55
N CYS A 497 -0.86 -9.94 -2.97
CA CYS A 497 -2.19 -10.44 -3.31
C CYS A 497 -3.08 -9.33 -3.90
N SER A 498 -4.05 -9.74 -4.71
CA SER A 498 -5.03 -8.85 -5.32
C SER A 498 -6.42 -9.48 -5.28
N LEU A 499 -7.47 -8.66 -5.09
CA LEU A 499 -8.85 -9.15 -5.14
C LEU A 499 -9.18 -9.63 -6.55
N ARG A 500 -9.94 -10.73 -6.65
CA ARG A 500 -10.36 -11.31 -7.93
C ARG A 500 -11.20 -10.33 -8.76
N TYR A 501 -10.82 -10.15 -10.03
CA TYR A 501 -11.50 -9.28 -11.00
C TYR A 501 -12.74 -9.94 -11.63
N ASP A 502 -12.66 -11.26 -11.81
CA ASP A 502 -13.71 -12.16 -12.26
C ASP A 502 -13.59 -13.54 -11.56
N LEU A 503 -14.43 -14.51 -11.96
CA LEU A 503 -14.38 -15.90 -11.46
C LEU A 503 -13.69 -16.87 -12.45
N THR A 504 -13.51 -16.45 -13.71
CA THR A 504 -12.91 -17.28 -14.76
C THR A 504 -11.42 -17.51 -14.57
N VAL A 505 -10.63 -16.48 -14.23
CA VAL A 505 -9.19 -16.67 -13.97
C VAL A 505 -8.92 -17.50 -12.70
N PRO A 506 -9.61 -17.26 -11.56
CA PRO A 506 -9.56 -18.17 -10.41
C PRO A 506 -9.91 -19.63 -10.76
N PHE A 507 -10.91 -19.85 -11.62
CA PHE A 507 -11.24 -21.18 -12.10
C PHE A 507 -10.12 -21.80 -12.94
N ALA A 508 -9.49 -21.02 -13.82
CA ALA A 508 -8.35 -21.49 -14.61
C ALA A 508 -7.17 -21.90 -13.73
N ARG A 509 -6.85 -21.10 -12.73
CA ARG A 509 -5.83 -21.42 -11.73
C ARG A 509 -6.21 -22.69 -10.96
N PHE A 510 -7.48 -22.86 -10.59
CA PHE A 510 -7.97 -24.06 -9.89
C PHE A 510 -7.79 -25.34 -10.72
N VAL A 511 -8.22 -25.31 -11.99
CA VAL A 511 -8.09 -26.46 -12.91
C VAL A 511 -6.62 -26.82 -13.10
N ALA A 512 -5.76 -25.82 -13.36
CA ALA A 512 -4.33 -26.02 -13.57
C ALA A 512 -3.61 -26.57 -12.32
N MET A 513 -3.83 -25.95 -11.16
CA MET A 513 -3.22 -26.33 -9.89
C MET A 513 -3.57 -27.75 -9.46
N ASN A 514 -4.80 -28.20 -9.73
CA ASN A 514 -5.26 -29.54 -9.39
C ASN A 514 -5.07 -30.57 -10.51
N GLY A 515 -4.47 -30.19 -11.65
CA GLY A 515 -4.23 -31.10 -12.78
C GLY A 515 -5.52 -31.67 -13.40
N LEU A 516 -6.64 -30.94 -13.31
CA LEU A 516 -7.93 -31.40 -13.80
C LEU A 516 -8.01 -31.31 -15.32
N THR A 517 -8.53 -32.36 -15.97
CA THR A 517 -8.70 -32.41 -17.43
C THR A 517 -10.13 -32.16 -17.86
N SER A 518 -11.12 -32.35 -16.98
CA SER A 518 -12.51 -32.00 -17.20
C SER A 518 -13.20 -31.63 -15.89
N LEU A 519 -14.04 -30.60 -15.93
CA LEU A 519 -14.86 -30.16 -14.81
C LEU A 519 -16.02 -29.30 -15.32
N LYS A 520 -17.23 -29.58 -14.84
CA LYS A 520 -18.41 -28.73 -15.01
C LYS A 520 -18.75 -28.12 -13.65
N ARG A 521 -18.70 -26.79 -13.55
CA ARG A 521 -18.84 -26.10 -12.26
C ARG A 521 -19.69 -24.85 -12.35
N TYR A 522 -20.30 -24.47 -11.24
CA TYR A 522 -20.85 -23.13 -11.05
C TYR A 522 -20.20 -22.42 -9.87
N GLN A 523 -20.14 -21.09 -9.91
CA GLN A 523 -19.66 -20.26 -8.81
C GLN A 523 -20.47 -18.96 -8.74
N ILE A 524 -21.07 -18.70 -7.57
CA ILE A 524 -21.82 -17.47 -7.30
C ILE A 524 -21.08 -16.66 -6.23
N ALA A 525 -20.38 -15.62 -6.66
CA ALA A 525 -19.43 -14.94 -5.82
C ALA A 525 -19.29 -13.45 -6.16
N LYS A 526 -18.85 -12.66 -5.16
CA LYS A 526 -18.49 -11.26 -5.38
C LYS A 526 -17.16 -11.14 -6.12
N VAL A 527 -17.08 -10.13 -6.99
CA VAL A 527 -15.87 -9.71 -7.71
C VAL A 527 -15.65 -8.22 -7.56
N TYR A 528 -14.41 -7.78 -7.79
CA TYR A 528 -13.96 -6.44 -7.43
C TYR A 528 -13.27 -5.74 -8.60
N ARG A 529 -13.80 -4.58 -9.00
CA ARG A 529 -13.27 -3.79 -10.12
C ARG A 529 -13.19 -2.33 -9.71
N ARG A 530 -12.05 -1.65 -9.89
CA ARG A 530 -11.85 -0.22 -9.56
C ARG A 530 -12.52 0.73 -10.55
N ASP A 531 -13.63 0.33 -11.11
CA ASP A 531 -14.43 1.10 -12.05
C ASP A 531 -14.81 2.48 -11.48
N ASN A 532 -15.03 3.43 -12.38
CA ASN A 532 -15.66 4.70 -12.04
C ASN A 532 -17.17 4.47 -11.82
N PRO A 533 -17.69 4.59 -10.59
CA PRO A 533 -19.06 4.21 -10.30
C PRO A 533 -20.07 5.09 -11.04
N SER A 534 -21.06 4.46 -11.65
CA SER A 534 -22.23 5.09 -12.26
C SER A 534 -23.47 4.24 -11.98
N LYS A 535 -24.67 4.66 -12.42
CA LYS A 535 -25.89 3.89 -12.17
C LYS A 535 -25.76 2.49 -12.78
N GLY A 536 -25.79 1.45 -11.94
CA GLY A 536 -25.62 0.05 -12.35
C GLY A 536 -24.16 -0.43 -12.46
N ARG A 537 -23.16 0.46 -12.36
CA ARG A 537 -21.73 0.11 -12.39
C ARG A 537 -21.14 0.27 -10.99
N TYR A 538 -20.90 -0.86 -10.33
CA TYR A 538 -20.38 -0.93 -8.96
C TYR A 538 -18.94 -1.44 -8.94
N ARG A 539 -18.24 -1.18 -7.83
CA ARG A 539 -16.88 -1.68 -7.60
C ARG A 539 -16.87 -3.06 -6.94
N GLU A 540 -17.96 -3.42 -6.28
CA GLU A 540 -18.24 -4.75 -5.73
C GLU A 540 -19.62 -5.21 -6.23
N PHE A 541 -19.68 -6.37 -6.88
CA PHE A 541 -20.94 -6.96 -7.36
C PHE A 541 -20.80 -8.48 -7.52
N TYR A 542 -21.92 -9.19 -7.64
CA TYR A 542 -21.95 -10.64 -7.84
C TYR A 542 -21.82 -11.01 -9.31
N GLN A 543 -21.05 -12.06 -9.58
CA GLN A 543 -21.13 -12.86 -10.79
C GLN A 543 -21.68 -14.24 -10.45
N CYS A 544 -22.36 -14.85 -11.42
CA CYS A 544 -22.95 -16.19 -11.33
C CYS A 544 -22.45 -16.96 -12.56
N ASP A 545 -21.29 -17.60 -12.40
CA ASP A 545 -20.58 -18.24 -13.50
C ASP A 545 -20.94 -19.73 -13.56
N PHE A 546 -21.06 -20.26 -14.77
CA PHE A 546 -21.21 -21.68 -15.06
C PHE A 546 -20.19 -22.03 -16.13
N ASP A 547 -19.29 -22.97 -15.90
CA ASP A 547 -18.20 -23.26 -16.83
C ASP A 547 -18.08 -24.75 -17.08
N ILE A 548 -17.79 -25.08 -18.34
CA ILE A 548 -17.49 -26.45 -18.79
C ILE A 548 -16.04 -26.45 -19.28
N ALA A 549 -15.18 -27.20 -18.57
CA ALA A 549 -13.81 -27.45 -18.96
C ALA A 549 -13.64 -28.91 -19.40
N GLY A 550 -12.84 -29.12 -20.44
CA GLY A 550 -12.39 -30.45 -20.89
C GLY A 550 -12.74 -30.78 -22.34
N PRO A 551 -12.31 -31.95 -22.83
CA PRO A 551 -12.61 -32.41 -24.17
C PRO A 551 -14.11 -32.69 -24.32
N ALA A 552 -14.69 -32.21 -25.42
CA ALA A 552 -16.11 -32.38 -25.73
C ALA A 552 -16.32 -32.45 -27.25
N GLU A 553 -17.50 -32.92 -27.66
CA GLU A 553 -17.92 -32.82 -29.05
C GLU A 553 -18.01 -31.36 -29.50
N LYS A 554 -17.70 -31.11 -30.78
CA LYS A 554 -17.65 -29.75 -31.34
C LYS A 554 -19.00 -29.05 -31.13
N MET A 555 -18.96 -27.85 -30.54
CA MET A 555 -20.12 -27.01 -30.22
C MET A 555 -21.12 -27.55 -29.19
N ALA A 556 -20.92 -28.75 -28.63
CA ALA A 556 -21.85 -29.30 -27.64
C ALA A 556 -21.87 -28.48 -26.32
N PRO A 557 -20.72 -28.10 -25.73
CA PRO A 557 -20.71 -27.23 -24.55
C PRO A 557 -21.27 -25.83 -24.84
N ASP A 558 -20.94 -25.24 -25.98
CA ASP A 558 -21.44 -23.92 -26.39
C ASP A 558 -22.98 -23.92 -26.50
N PHE A 559 -23.53 -24.97 -27.10
CA PHE A 559 -24.98 -25.20 -27.14
C PHE A 559 -25.57 -25.31 -25.74
N GLU A 560 -24.97 -26.14 -24.86
CA GLU A 560 -25.45 -26.35 -23.50
C GLU A 560 -25.50 -25.03 -22.71
N VAL A 561 -24.45 -24.21 -22.81
CA VAL A 561 -24.39 -22.93 -22.11
C VAL A 561 -25.44 -21.95 -22.63
N VAL A 562 -25.64 -21.83 -23.95
CA VAL A 562 -26.73 -20.99 -24.51
C VAL A 562 -28.10 -21.51 -24.05
N ARG A 563 -28.27 -22.84 -23.97
CA ARG A 563 -29.49 -23.46 -23.47
C ARG A 563 -29.76 -23.12 -22.01
N ILE A 564 -28.74 -23.21 -21.15
CA ILE A 564 -28.79 -22.82 -19.72
C ILE A 564 -29.15 -21.35 -19.58
N LEU A 565 -28.50 -20.47 -20.33
CA LEU A 565 -28.79 -19.03 -20.30
C LEU A 565 -30.26 -18.75 -20.62
N THR A 566 -30.78 -19.31 -21.70
CA THR A 566 -32.18 -19.10 -22.08
C THR A 566 -33.16 -19.70 -21.06
N GLU A 567 -32.83 -20.84 -20.44
CA GLU A 567 -33.63 -21.45 -19.36
C GLU A 567 -33.69 -20.54 -18.13
N LEU A 568 -32.52 -20.08 -17.69
CA LEU A 568 -32.35 -19.23 -16.52
C LEU A 568 -33.12 -17.92 -16.68
N LEU A 569 -33.07 -17.29 -17.85
CA LEU A 569 -33.81 -16.04 -18.11
C LEU A 569 -35.33 -16.27 -18.19
N ASP A 570 -35.79 -17.40 -18.74
CA ASP A 570 -37.21 -17.77 -18.73
C ASP A 570 -37.71 -18.02 -17.29
N GLU A 571 -36.94 -18.74 -16.47
CA GLU A 571 -37.32 -19.07 -15.07
C GLU A 571 -37.27 -17.88 -14.13
N LEU A 572 -36.31 -16.96 -14.33
CA LEU A 572 -36.29 -15.70 -13.58
C LEU A 572 -37.51 -14.82 -13.88
N ASN A 573 -38.12 -14.98 -15.06
CA ASN A 573 -39.33 -14.27 -15.50
C ASN A 573 -39.23 -12.74 -15.32
N ILE A 574 -38.17 -12.17 -15.89
CA ILE A 574 -37.79 -10.75 -15.71
C ILE A 574 -38.00 -9.89 -16.97
N GLY A 575 -38.74 -10.41 -17.95
CA GLY A 575 -39.10 -9.74 -19.20
C GLY A 575 -38.58 -10.44 -20.45
N ASP A 576 -38.98 -9.93 -21.61
CA ASP A 576 -38.53 -10.46 -22.90
C ASP A 576 -37.07 -10.12 -23.17
N PHE A 577 -36.33 -11.08 -23.70
CA PHE A 577 -34.91 -10.94 -24.00
C PHE A 577 -34.54 -11.51 -25.37
N GLU A 578 -33.35 -11.15 -25.82
CA GLU A 578 -32.64 -11.75 -26.95
C GLU A 578 -31.17 -12.02 -26.57
N VAL A 579 -30.58 -13.06 -27.15
CA VAL A 579 -29.18 -13.42 -26.98
C VAL A 579 -28.45 -13.06 -28.27
N LYS A 580 -27.74 -11.94 -28.26
CA LYS A 580 -26.79 -11.60 -29.32
C LYS A 580 -25.66 -12.62 -29.32
N LEU A 581 -25.27 -13.11 -30.48
CA LEU A 581 -24.24 -14.13 -30.61
C LEU A 581 -23.34 -13.78 -31.80
N ASN A 582 -22.03 -14.00 -31.63
CA ASN A 582 -21.02 -13.87 -32.67
C ASN A 582 -19.89 -14.89 -32.41
N HIS A 583 -18.85 -14.90 -33.25
CA HIS A 583 -17.69 -15.77 -33.09
C HIS A 583 -16.39 -14.99 -33.24
N ARG A 584 -15.41 -15.23 -32.36
CA ARG A 584 -14.16 -14.48 -32.34
C ARG A 584 -13.38 -14.56 -33.65
N LYS A 585 -13.15 -15.78 -34.17
CA LYS A 585 -12.48 -15.96 -35.47
C LYS A 585 -13.21 -15.29 -36.65
N LEU A 586 -14.52 -15.08 -36.55
CA LEU A 586 -15.28 -14.36 -37.57
C LEU A 586 -15.05 -12.85 -37.47
N LEU A 587 -14.97 -12.32 -36.25
CA LEU A 587 -14.55 -10.95 -35.99
C LEU A 587 -13.11 -10.72 -36.48
N ASP A 588 -12.20 -11.66 -36.23
CA ASP A 588 -10.81 -11.62 -36.73
C ASP A 588 -10.77 -11.53 -38.25
N GLY A 589 -11.53 -12.40 -38.94
CA GLY A 589 -11.65 -12.37 -40.39
C GLY A 589 -12.27 -11.09 -40.93
N MET A 590 -13.32 -10.56 -40.28
CA MET A 590 -13.94 -9.28 -40.65
C MET A 590 -12.93 -8.14 -40.65
N MET A 591 -12.09 -8.04 -39.60
CA MET A 591 -11.06 -7.00 -39.52
C MET A 591 -10.02 -7.13 -40.63
N GLN A 592 -9.59 -8.37 -40.92
CA GLN A 592 -8.63 -8.63 -41.99
C GLN A 592 -9.22 -8.26 -43.36
N ILE A 593 -10.46 -8.65 -43.62
CA ILE A 593 -11.19 -8.29 -44.85
C ILE A 593 -11.22 -6.77 -44.99
N CYS A 594 -11.58 -6.04 -43.93
CA CYS A 594 -11.64 -4.57 -43.92
C CYS A 594 -10.27 -3.89 -44.08
N GLY A 595 -9.16 -4.62 -43.92
CA GLY A 595 -7.80 -4.08 -44.02
C GLY A 595 -7.31 -3.42 -42.73
N VAL A 596 -7.82 -3.84 -41.57
CA VAL A 596 -7.35 -3.35 -40.27
C VAL A 596 -5.96 -3.94 -39.97
N PRO A 597 -4.96 -3.11 -39.64
CA PRO A 597 -3.63 -3.60 -39.28
C PRO A 597 -3.68 -4.49 -38.02
N PRO A 598 -2.93 -5.61 -37.97
CA PRO A 598 -2.95 -6.54 -36.83
C PRO A 598 -2.68 -5.87 -35.47
N GLU A 599 -1.78 -4.89 -35.44
CA GLU A 599 -1.42 -4.15 -34.23
C GLU A 599 -2.55 -3.25 -33.69
N LYS A 600 -3.51 -2.87 -34.55
CA LYS A 600 -4.68 -2.06 -34.17
C LYS A 600 -5.90 -2.89 -33.85
N PHE A 601 -5.85 -4.21 -34.04
CA PHE A 601 -7.00 -5.10 -33.87
C PHE A 601 -7.75 -4.87 -32.55
N ARG A 602 -7.01 -4.83 -31.43
CA ARG A 602 -7.58 -4.67 -30.07
C ARG A 602 -8.27 -3.34 -29.89
N THR A 603 -7.60 -2.26 -30.27
CA THR A 603 -8.13 -0.91 -30.08
C THR A 603 -9.39 -0.73 -30.92
N ILE A 604 -9.44 -1.30 -32.12
CA ILE A 604 -10.64 -1.24 -32.97
C ILE A 604 -11.79 -2.09 -32.46
N CYS A 605 -11.55 -3.30 -31.93
CA CYS A 605 -12.60 -4.06 -31.26
C CYS A 605 -13.22 -3.29 -30.08
N SER A 606 -12.39 -2.60 -29.30
CA SER A 606 -12.85 -1.71 -28.22
C SER A 606 -13.71 -0.53 -28.72
N SER A 607 -13.49 -0.03 -29.94
CA SER A 607 -14.40 0.94 -30.56
C SER A 607 -15.74 0.31 -30.94
N ILE A 608 -15.73 -0.90 -31.51
CA ILE A 608 -16.93 -1.58 -31.98
C ILE A 608 -17.84 -1.98 -30.81
N ASP A 609 -17.27 -2.42 -29.68
CA ASP A 609 -18.01 -2.73 -28.45
C ASP A 609 -18.86 -1.56 -27.93
N LYS A 610 -18.48 -0.32 -28.27
CA LYS A 610 -19.22 0.89 -27.88
C LYS A 610 -20.46 1.16 -28.75
N LEU A 611 -20.68 0.43 -29.85
CA LEU A 611 -21.84 0.61 -30.74
C LEU A 611 -23.18 0.36 -30.06
N ASP A 612 -23.19 -0.35 -28.93
CA ASP A 612 -24.40 -0.51 -28.11
C ASP A 612 -24.83 0.79 -27.40
N LYS A 613 -23.94 1.78 -27.31
CA LYS A 613 -24.15 3.03 -26.57
C LYS A 613 -23.95 4.28 -27.41
N GLN A 614 -23.25 4.18 -28.52
CA GLN A 614 -22.85 5.30 -29.37
C GLN A 614 -23.25 5.04 -30.82
N SER A 615 -23.51 6.11 -31.57
CA SER A 615 -23.81 5.97 -32.99
C SER A 615 -22.56 5.54 -33.77
N PHE A 616 -22.77 4.88 -34.92
CA PHE A 616 -21.66 4.50 -35.79
C PHE A 616 -20.81 5.72 -36.23
N GLU A 617 -21.41 6.91 -36.37
CA GLU A 617 -20.69 8.14 -36.73
C GLU A 617 -19.68 8.54 -35.64
N GLN A 618 -20.06 8.42 -34.36
CA GLN A 618 -19.17 8.68 -33.24
C GLN A 618 -18.03 7.66 -33.21
N ILE A 619 -18.35 6.37 -33.40
CA ILE A 619 -17.36 5.29 -33.44
C ILE A 619 -16.41 5.43 -34.62
N ARG A 620 -16.92 5.80 -35.80
CA ARG A 620 -16.12 6.09 -36.98
C ARG A 620 -15.13 7.22 -36.72
N LYS A 621 -15.59 8.30 -36.09
CA LYS A 621 -14.73 9.43 -35.70
C LYS A 621 -13.60 8.97 -34.76
N GLU A 622 -13.92 8.20 -33.73
CA GLU A 622 -12.94 7.60 -32.81
C GLU A 622 -11.91 6.73 -33.55
N MET A 623 -12.38 5.85 -34.45
CA MET A 623 -11.52 4.94 -35.22
C MET A 623 -10.53 5.69 -36.12
N VAL A 624 -10.96 6.78 -36.74
CA VAL A 624 -10.13 7.58 -37.67
C VAL A 624 -9.23 8.55 -36.93
N GLU A 625 -9.80 9.41 -36.08
CA GLU A 625 -9.08 10.54 -35.47
C GLU A 625 -8.20 10.11 -34.28
N GLU A 626 -8.66 9.18 -33.46
CA GLU A 626 -7.94 8.77 -32.24
C GLU A 626 -7.09 7.51 -32.46
N LYS A 627 -7.61 6.54 -33.21
CA LYS A 627 -6.95 5.24 -33.45
C LYS A 627 -6.20 5.16 -34.78
N GLY A 628 -6.33 6.18 -35.62
CA GLY A 628 -5.56 6.35 -36.84
C GLY A 628 -5.85 5.31 -37.93
N LEU A 629 -7.09 4.83 -38.05
CA LEU A 629 -7.52 4.11 -39.25
C LEU A 629 -7.80 5.09 -40.40
N THR A 630 -7.71 4.60 -41.64
CA THR A 630 -8.19 5.36 -42.80
C THR A 630 -9.72 5.43 -42.78
N ALA A 631 -10.26 6.49 -43.38
CA ALA A 631 -11.70 6.67 -43.53
C ALA A 631 -12.33 5.48 -44.28
N GLU A 632 -11.68 5.01 -45.33
CA GLU A 632 -12.13 3.89 -46.15
C GLU A 632 -12.21 2.59 -45.34
N THR A 633 -11.19 2.27 -44.53
CA THR A 633 -11.22 1.08 -43.68
C THR A 633 -12.32 1.17 -42.62
N ALA A 634 -12.50 2.34 -42.01
CA ALA A 634 -13.57 2.58 -41.04
C ALA A 634 -14.97 2.40 -41.67
N ASP A 635 -15.17 2.91 -42.89
CA ASP A 635 -16.43 2.76 -43.62
C ASP A 635 -16.72 1.30 -44.01
N ARG A 636 -15.68 0.54 -44.39
CA ARG A 636 -15.79 -0.91 -44.63
C ARG A 636 -16.13 -1.69 -43.36
N ILE A 637 -15.61 -1.32 -42.20
CA ILE A 637 -16.05 -1.93 -40.93
C ILE A 637 -17.55 -1.67 -40.74
N GLY A 638 -17.99 -0.44 -41.03
CA GLY A 638 -19.38 0.00 -40.97
C GLY A 638 -20.38 -0.82 -41.77
N THR A 639 -19.95 -1.42 -42.88
CA THR A 639 -20.84 -2.29 -43.68
C THR A 639 -21.13 -3.61 -42.98
N PHE A 640 -20.17 -4.16 -42.23
CA PHE A 640 -20.33 -5.44 -41.55
C PHE A 640 -20.97 -5.31 -40.17
N VAL A 641 -20.56 -4.33 -39.35
CA VAL A 641 -21.08 -4.17 -37.98
C VAL A 641 -22.57 -3.77 -37.92
N LYS A 642 -23.17 -3.42 -39.06
CA LYS A 642 -24.62 -3.16 -39.17
C LYS A 642 -25.43 -4.43 -39.45
N GLU A 643 -24.77 -5.52 -39.83
CA GLU A 643 -25.39 -6.79 -40.17
C GLU A 643 -25.73 -7.58 -38.91
N LYS A 644 -27.03 -7.66 -38.61
CA LYS A 644 -27.58 -8.48 -37.55
C LYS A 644 -28.95 -9.03 -37.93
N GLY A 645 -29.30 -10.21 -37.43
CA GLY A 645 -30.63 -10.77 -37.70
C GLY A 645 -30.78 -12.23 -37.33
N HIS A 646 -31.75 -12.88 -37.99
CA HIS A 646 -32.06 -14.28 -37.74
C HIS A 646 -30.86 -15.19 -38.07
N PRO A 647 -30.43 -16.08 -37.15
CA PRO A 647 -29.15 -16.78 -37.27
C PRO A 647 -28.96 -17.56 -38.57
N LEU A 648 -29.95 -18.35 -39.00
CA LEU A 648 -29.84 -19.17 -40.22
C LEU A 648 -29.83 -18.32 -41.51
N THR A 649 -30.51 -17.18 -41.50
CA THR A 649 -30.60 -16.29 -42.67
C THR A 649 -29.28 -15.56 -42.88
N LEU A 650 -28.72 -14.99 -41.81
CA LEU A 650 -27.44 -14.30 -41.86
C LEU A 650 -26.29 -15.30 -42.11
N LEU A 651 -26.32 -16.48 -41.50
CA LEU A 651 -25.35 -17.55 -41.78
C LEU A 651 -25.35 -17.92 -43.27
N SER A 652 -26.52 -18.11 -43.87
CA SER A 652 -26.65 -18.43 -45.30
C SER A 652 -26.09 -17.33 -46.20
N LYS A 653 -26.33 -16.05 -45.84
CA LYS A 653 -25.75 -14.88 -46.52
C LYS A 653 -24.22 -14.87 -46.43
N LEU A 654 -23.65 -15.13 -45.25
CA LEU A 654 -22.19 -15.14 -45.05
C LEU A 654 -21.51 -16.35 -45.71
N LYS A 655 -22.24 -17.46 -45.90
CA LYS A 655 -21.78 -18.67 -46.61
C LYS A 655 -22.10 -18.68 -48.11
N GLN A 656 -22.66 -17.60 -48.65
CA GLN A 656 -22.96 -17.51 -50.09
C GLN A 656 -21.66 -17.51 -50.92
N GLU A 657 -21.70 -18.16 -52.09
CA GLU A 657 -20.58 -18.16 -53.04
C GLU A 657 -20.14 -16.73 -53.37
N GLY A 658 -18.83 -16.47 -53.29
CA GLY A 658 -18.24 -15.13 -53.47
C GLY A 658 -18.14 -14.27 -52.21
N SER A 659 -18.57 -14.78 -51.04
CA SER A 659 -18.36 -14.09 -49.76
C SER A 659 -16.87 -14.01 -49.39
N ALA A 660 -16.39 -12.82 -49.06
CA ALA A 660 -15.01 -12.59 -48.61
C ALA A 660 -14.65 -13.38 -47.33
N PHE A 661 -15.64 -13.77 -46.53
CA PHE A 661 -15.42 -14.63 -45.36
C PHE A 661 -15.00 -16.05 -45.73
N LEU A 662 -15.32 -16.52 -46.94
CA LEU A 662 -14.93 -17.86 -47.40
C LEU A 662 -13.46 -17.93 -47.82
N GLU A 663 -12.81 -16.79 -48.06
CA GLU A 663 -11.38 -16.70 -48.36
C GLU A 663 -10.52 -16.79 -47.09
N ASN A 664 -11.12 -16.63 -45.90
CA ASN A 664 -10.43 -16.66 -44.62
C ASN A 664 -10.68 -17.98 -43.87
N ALA A 665 -9.64 -18.80 -43.69
CA ALA A 665 -9.76 -20.12 -43.06
C ALA A 665 -10.37 -20.08 -41.64
N GLY A 666 -10.04 -19.07 -40.84
CA GLY A 666 -10.60 -18.89 -39.49
C GLY A 666 -12.09 -18.56 -39.51
N SER A 667 -12.52 -17.74 -40.48
CA SER A 667 -13.94 -17.41 -40.70
C SER A 667 -14.72 -18.62 -41.19
N VAL A 668 -14.16 -19.44 -42.08
CA VAL A 668 -14.79 -20.69 -42.54
C VAL A 668 -15.02 -21.65 -41.36
N ASP A 669 -14.01 -21.84 -40.49
CA ASP A 669 -14.15 -22.67 -39.30
C ASP A 669 -15.23 -22.12 -38.36
N ALA A 670 -15.26 -20.81 -38.13
CA ALA A 670 -16.29 -20.14 -37.33
C ALA A 670 -17.70 -20.33 -37.92
N LEU A 671 -17.87 -20.17 -39.24
CA LEU A 671 -19.16 -20.34 -39.90
C LEU A 671 -19.65 -21.80 -39.83
N ASN A 672 -18.73 -22.77 -39.88
CA ASN A 672 -19.06 -24.18 -39.70
C ASN A 672 -19.46 -24.48 -38.24
N ASP A 673 -18.77 -23.88 -37.26
CA ASP A 673 -19.12 -23.97 -35.84
C ASP A 673 -20.50 -23.39 -35.56
N LEU A 674 -20.77 -22.18 -36.07
CA LEU A 674 -22.08 -21.53 -35.94
C LEU A 674 -23.18 -22.32 -36.63
N GLU A 675 -22.91 -22.99 -37.76
CA GLU A 675 -23.88 -23.87 -38.41
C GLU A 675 -24.30 -25.04 -37.53
N ILE A 676 -23.34 -25.71 -36.89
CA ILE A 676 -23.62 -26.81 -35.95
C ILE A 676 -24.44 -26.29 -34.77
N LEU A 677 -24.01 -25.17 -34.18
CA LEU A 677 -24.66 -24.55 -33.03
C LEU A 677 -26.10 -24.12 -33.35
N PHE A 678 -26.33 -23.42 -34.47
CA PHE A 678 -27.67 -22.95 -34.84
C PHE A 678 -28.61 -24.10 -35.16
N LYS A 679 -28.13 -25.17 -35.81
CA LYS A 679 -28.94 -26.39 -36.03
C LYS A 679 -29.33 -27.07 -34.71
N ALA A 680 -28.42 -27.11 -33.73
CA ALA A 680 -28.73 -27.65 -32.41
C ALA A 680 -29.75 -26.78 -31.66
N LEU A 681 -29.58 -25.46 -31.70
CA LEU A 681 -30.51 -24.50 -31.09
C LEU A 681 -31.90 -24.53 -31.72
N ASP A 682 -31.98 -24.68 -33.04
CA ASP A 682 -33.24 -24.83 -33.78
C ASP A 682 -34.00 -26.09 -33.34
N LYS A 683 -33.32 -27.24 -33.29
CA LYS A 683 -33.88 -28.50 -32.78
C LYS A 683 -34.36 -28.39 -31.32
N SER A 684 -33.68 -27.59 -30.51
CA SER A 684 -34.06 -27.33 -29.11
C SER A 684 -35.17 -26.27 -28.95
N LYS A 685 -35.66 -25.67 -30.04
CA LYS A 685 -36.63 -24.57 -30.05
C LYS A 685 -36.17 -23.34 -29.26
N ARG A 686 -34.86 -23.06 -29.31
CA ARG A 686 -34.24 -21.89 -28.67
C ARG A 686 -33.67 -20.88 -29.65
N LEU A 687 -33.64 -21.19 -30.95
CA LEU A 687 -33.07 -20.32 -31.97
C LEU A 687 -33.78 -18.95 -32.05
N ASP A 688 -35.10 -18.90 -31.82
CA ASP A 688 -35.89 -17.65 -31.84
C ASP A 688 -35.47 -16.64 -30.77
N LYS A 689 -34.73 -17.07 -29.74
CA LYS A 689 -34.16 -16.20 -28.70
C LYS A 689 -32.79 -15.66 -29.10
N VAL A 690 -32.19 -16.11 -30.19
CA VAL A 690 -30.81 -15.77 -30.60
C VAL A 690 -30.82 -14.81 -31.79
N VAL A 691 -29.96 -13.79 -31.73
CA VAL A 691 -29.70 -12.85 -32.82
C VAL A 691 -28.23 -12.99 -33.21
N PHE A 692 -27.95 -13.32 -34.46
CA PHE A 692 -26.58 -13.30 -34.95
C PHE A 692 -26.21 -11.84 -35.26
N ASP A 693 -25.24 -11.29 -34.54
CA ASP A 693 -24.89 -9.86 -34.56
C ASP A 693 -23.38 -9.66 -34.75
N LEU A 694 -22.97 -9.14 -35.91
CA LEU A 694 -21.55 -8.90 -36.21
C LEU A 694 -20.96 -7.71 -35.45
N SER A 695 -21.79 -6.88 -34.81
CA SER A 695 -21.32 -5.77 -33.97
C SER A 695 -20.87 -6.22 -32.59
N LEU A 696 -21.20 -7.45 -32.17
CA LEU A 696 -20.82 -7.96 -30.85
C LEU A 696 -19.32 -8.26 -30.81
N ALA A 697 -18.56 -7.45 -30.06
CA ALA A 697 -17.10 -7.50 -29.99
C ALA A 697 -16.60 -7.34 -28.55
N ARG A 698 -16.78 -8.35 -27.69
CA ARG A 698 -16.42 -8.25 -26.27
C ARG A 698 -14.92 -8.15 -26.02
N GLY A 699 -14.56 -7.31 -25.03
CA GLY A 699 -13.20 -6.82 -24.79
C GLY A 699 -12.26 -7.63 -23.89
N LEU A 700 -12.57 -8.87 -23.49
CA LEU A 700 -11.63 -9.69 -22.70
C LEU A 700 -10.73 -10.52 -23.62
N ASP A 701 -9.42 -10.43 -23.42
CA ASP A 701 -8.39 -11.00 -24.31
C ASP A 701 -8.40 -12.53 -24.40
N TYR A 702 -9.17 -13.23 -23.55
CA TYR A 702 -9.16 -14.68 -23.45
C TYR A 702 -10.26 -15.41 -24.26
N TYR A 703 -11.08 -14.69 -25.04
CA TYR A 703 -12.06 -15.30 -25.96
C TYR A 703 -11.39 -15.90 -27.19
N THR A 704 -11.72 -17.15 -27.54
CA THR A 704 -11.20 -17.83 -28.75
C THR A 704 -12.28 -18.40 -29.68
N GLY A 705 -13.52 -18.53 -29.19
CA GLY A 705 -14.64 -19.17 -29.89
C GLY A 705 -15.89 -18.29 -29.96
N VAL A 706 -17.05 -18.88 -29.67
CA VAL A 706 -18.34 -18.16 -29.61
C VAL A 706 -18.32 -17.11 -28.51
N ILE A 707 -18.94 -15.96 -28.79
CA ILE A 707 -19.20 -14.88 -27.85
C ILE A 707 -20.68 -14.53 -27.90
N PHE A 708 -21.29 -14.24 -26.75
CA PHE A 708 -22.71 -13.89 -26.69
C PHE A 708 -23.03 -12.96 -25.54
N GLU A 709 -24.20 -12.34 -25.63
CA GLU A 709 -24.74 -11.37 -24.68
C GLU A 709 -26.26 -11.39 -24.68
N ALA A 710 -26.87 -11.49 -23.50
CA ALA A 710 -28.32 -11.34 -23.36
C ALA A 710 -28.72 -9.87 -23.20
N VAL A 711 -29.76 -9.42 -23.89
CA VAL A 711 -30.29 -8.05 -23.78
C VAL A 711 -31.81 -8.10 -23.65
N PHE A 712 -32.39 -7.26 -22.79
CA PHE A 712 -33.83 -7.15 -22.68
C PHE A 712 -34.44 -6.33 -23.82
N LYS A 713 -35.59 -6.79 -24.34
CA LYS A 713 -36.37 -6.07 -25.33
C LYS A 713 -37.15 -4.93 -24.65
N GLY A 714 -37.01 -3.71 -25.15
CA GLY A 714 -37.83 -2.55 -24.71
C GLY A 714 -37.31 -1.76 -23.50
N GLY A 715 -36.12 -2.04 -22.97
CA GLY A 715 -35.49 -1.24 -21.91
C GLY A 715 -33.98 -1.15 -22.08
N ALA A 716 -33.37 -0.01 -21.74
CA ALA A 716 -31.91 0.20 -21.80
C ALA A 716 -31.10 -0.59 -20.75
N GLN A 717 -31.68 -1.61 -20.10
CA GLN A 717 -30.99 -2.44 -19.12
C GLN A 717 -30.45 -3.70 -19.81
N VAL A 718 -29.14 -3.75 -19.95
CA VAL A 718 -28.40 -4.90 -20.44
C VAL A 718 -28.10 -5.82 -19.26
N ILE A 719 -28.53 -7.09 -19.31
CA ILE A 719 -27.92 -8.12 -18.46
C ILE A 719 -26.67 -8.58 -19.17
N LEU A 720 -25.51 -8.20 -18.64
CA LEU A 720 -24.25 -8.71 -19.16
C LEU A 720 -24.10 -10.20 -18.76
N VAL A 721 -24.71 -11.12 -19.50
CA VAL A 721 -24.31 -12.54 -19.46
C VAL A 721 -23.29 -12.73 -20.58
N SER A 722 -22.02 -12.73 -20.22
CA SER A 722 -20.94 -13.17 -21.10
C SER A 722 -20.40 -14.48 -20.56
N LEU A 723 -20.41 -15.52 -21.38
CA LEU A 723 -19.92 -16.83 -20.98
C LEU A 723 -18.99 -17.36 -22.06
N ASN A 724 -17.90 -17.99 -21.63
CA ASN A 724 -16.72 -18.19 -22.46
C ASN A 724 -16.45 -19.67 -22.62
N LEU A 725 -16.33 -20.13 -23.86
CA LEU A 725 -15.55 -21.33 -24.15
C LEU A 725 -14.08 -20.91 -24.21
N ILE A 726 -13.31 -21.16 -23.14
CA ILE A 726 -11.85 -21.08 -23.20
C ILE A 726 -11.35 -22.45 -23.64
N SER A 727 -11.20 -22.65 -24.96
CA SER A 727 -10.59 -23.86 -25.52
C SER A 727 -9.15 -24.10 -25.03
N ILE A 728 -8.57 -23.14 -24.31
CA ILE A 728 -7.19 -23.19 -23.82
C ILE A 728 -7.06 -22.68 -22.38
N LEU A 729 -7.78 -23.31 -21.44
CA LEU A 729 -7.49 -23.19 -19.99
C LEU A 729 -6.02 -23.49 -19.67
N LYS A 730 -5.36 -24.34 -20.47
CA LYS A 730 -3.92 -24.60 -20.39
C LYS A 730 -3.08 -23.37 -20.75
N CYS A 731 -3.38 -22.59 -21.81
CA CYS A 731 -2.51 -21.49 -22.28
C CYS A 731 -2.45 -20.29 -21.33
N LEU A 732 -3.44 -20.10 -20.45
CA LEU A 732 -3.36 -19.06 -19.43
C LEU A 732 -2.19 -19.32 -18.45
N PHE A 733 -1.73 -20.56 -18.30
CA PHE A 733 -0.64 -20.93 -17.39
C PHE A 733 0.44 -21.84 -18.00
N SER A 734 0.35 -22.22 -19.27
CA SER A 734 1.26 -23.19 -19.93
C SER A 734 2.33 -22.57 -20.84
N SER A 735 2.83 -21.37 -20.52
CA SER A 735 4.10 -20.89 -21.10
C SER A 735 5.26 -21.23 -20.14
N PRO A 736 6.38 -21.81 -20.61
CA PRO A 736 7.46 -22.34 -19.79
C PRO A 736 8.41 -21.26 -19.21
N PHE A 737 7.89 -20.07 -18.90
CA PHE A 737 8.68 -18.96 -18.35
C PHE A 737 8.42 -18.75 -16.85
N ILE A 738 8.30 -19.83 -16.08
CA ILE A 738 8.50 -19.80 -14.61
C ILE A 738 9.15 -21.12 -14.20
N LEU A 739 10.47 -21.21 -14.43
CA LEU A 739 11.46 -21.91 -13.63
C LEU A 739 12.75 -21.09 -13.69
#